data_AF-A0A1C5WIH4-F1
#
_entry.id   AF-A0A1C5WIH4-F1
#
_cell.length_a   1.000
_cell.length_b   1.000
_cell.length_c   1.000
_cell.angle_alpha   90.00
_cell.angle_beta   90.00
_cell.angle_gamma   90.00
#
_symmetry.space_group_name_H-M   'P 1'
#
loop_
_entity.id
_entity.type
_entity.pdbx_description
1 polymer ?
#
loop_
_entity_poly.entity_id
_entity_poly.type
_entity_poly.pdbx_seq_one_letter_code
_entity_poly.pdbx_strand_id
1 'polypeptide(L)'
;MNYDENVFKAKANIKARRIWLVFSLLLTANYGADMSNGLYPSKQYLYFVLLCWIPFFIGELFLKIKGKTTDIYRYILVLGYGIFYTYLLCTTASPIAFTYILPVTSLLIIFKDRKFMLQCGIANTISVAISIIYRYMVLSCTTATDVKNYQLQISCLILCYICYIMSIRHLNEADGALTDSIKDDLHRVVNTVEKVKTASNNVMDGITVVRELANENKHGSDVVLKGMNNLTNNNQELQNRTTSSLDMTTDINSQVEHVGSMIQEMVSLTNESIHHAQVSSADLESLVTTAGTMSRLSNEVEQVLTEFTSEFEKVKSETGTIDNISGQTNLLALNASIEAARAGEAGKGFAVVAEEIRTLSTETKASSKQIQDALMRLDEISGKMTKSIEETLKLIQLTLEKVTLTGENVNKITADSSQMGEHIQVIDNAIKEVETSNRQLVENMKYISEIVDTMTLCIHDSDDISQRMVSKYDESANNINSIENEIQALMCKLGIGGFMGIEDINPGMKATIRLTENPDHVFHGEVLKQYSNQIILSLEEKLSFRNNKSCSIQITVGNVLYCWDNVSVHVDKTTSDFVVEITGSPNILNRRKYPRADLSNFCNITVKNTGETFQGRMENISANGFAFLCDAPFFADSKGTDILLNILSFDLPDQAALEGHIIRSSDDEGMYIVGCQMPEDNMAIKDYVDQLLG
;
A
#
# COMPACT_ATOMS: atom_id res chain seq x y z
N MET A 1 36.27 43.14 -12.07
CA MET A 1 36.61 44.26 -12.97
C MET A 1 37.90 44.87 -12.46
N ASN A 2 39.05 44.54 -13.07
CA ASN A 2 40.35 44.99 -12.55
C ASN A 2 40.56 46.46 -12.90
N TYR A 3 40.56 47.29 -11.88
CA TYR A 3 40.94 48.70 -11.95
C TYR A 3 42.41 48.78 -12.37
N ASP A 4 42.69 49.10 -13.64
CA ASP A 4 44.05 49.29 -14.12
C ASP A 4 44.44 50.77 -14.01
N GLU A 5 45.08 51.10 -12.88
CA GLU A 5 45.59 52.42 -12.55
C GLU A 5 46.50 53.00 -13.65
N ASN A 6 47.19 52.12 -14.39
CA ASN A 6 48.11 52.50 -15.46
C ASN A 6 47.38 53.12 -16.65
N VAL A 7 46.18 52.63 -16.98
CA VAL A 7 45.38 53.18 -18.09
C VAL A 7 44.96 54.61 -17.79
N PHE A 8 44.61 54.90 -16.53
CA PHE A 8 44.22 56.25 -16.11
C PHE A 8 45.42 57.20 -16.14
N LYS A 9 46.56 56.79 -15.57
CA LYS A 9 47.81 57.57 -15.59
C LYS A 9 48.26 57.88 -17.03
N ALA A 10 48.20 56.89 -17.92
CA ALA A 10 48.53 57.09 -19.33
C ALA A 10 47.60 58.11 -20.01
N LYS A 11 46.28 58.00 -19.79
CA LYS A 11 45.31 58.96 -20.35
C LYS A 11 45.51 60.37 -19.80
N ALA A 12 45.80 60.51 -18.51
CA ALA A 12 46.09 61.80 -17.86
C ALA A 12 47.30 62.49 -18.48
N ASN A 13 48.42 61.78 -18.59
CA ASN A 13 49.66 62.29 -19.20
C ASN A 13 49.47 62.70 -20.66
N ILE A 14 48.76 61.89 -21.47
CA ILE A 14 48.49 62.22 -22.89
C ILE A 14 47.64 63.48 -23.01
N LYS A 15 46.60 63.63 -22.17
CA LYS A 15 45.73 64.82 -22.18
C LYS A 15 46.50 66.06 -21.75
N ALA A 16 47.26 66.00 -20.66
CA ALA A 16 48.09 67.10 -20.18
C ALA A 16 49.08 67.58 -21.26
N ARG A 17 49.70 66.65 -22.00
CA ARG A 17 50.57 66.93 -23.14
C ARG A 17 49.89 67.66 -24.28
N ARG A 18 48.71 67.18 -24.72
CA ARG A 18 47.96 67.81 -25.82
C ARG A 18 47.59 69.25 -25.47
N ILE A 19 47.13 69.47 -24.24
CA ILE A 19 46.71 70.79 -23.79
C ILE A 19 47.93 71.71 -23.63
N TRP A 20 49.06 71.21 -23.10
CA TRP A 20 50.29 71.99 -23.05
C TRP A 20 50.77 72.40 -24.45
N LEU A 21 50.73 71.50 -25.43
CA LEU A 21 51.07 71.83 -26.82
C LEU A 21 50.20 72.99 -27.37
N VAL A 22 48.88 72.91 -27.18
CA VAL A 22 47.95 73.97 -27.61
C VAL A 22 48.27 75.27 -26.90
N PHE A 23 48.53 75.21 -25.59
CA PHE A 23 48.84 76.36 -24.78
C PHE A 23 50.15 77.05 -25.18
N SER A 24 51.23 76.27 -25.40
CA SER A 24 52.53 76.77 -25.86
C SER A 24 52.45 77.42 -27.25
N LEU A 25 51.66 76.85 -28.17
CA LEU A 25 51.41 77.44 -29.49
C LEU A 25 50.71 78.80 -29.39
N LEU A 26 49.63 78.88 -28.60
CA LEU A 26 48.87 80.12 -28.41
C LEU A 26 49.73 81.23 -27.78
N LEU A 27 50.50 80.89 -26.74
CA LEU A 27 51.37 81.84 -26.07
C LEU A 27 52.51 82.33 -26.96
N THR A 28 53.11 81.44 -27.74
CA THR A 28 54.16 81.80 -28.70
C THR A 28 53.64 82.73 -29.78
N ALA A 29 52.45 82.45 -30.32
CA ALA A 29 51.80 83.31 -31.32
C ALA A 29 51.49 84.71 -30.76
N ASN A 30 50.94 84.78 -29.53
CA ASN A 30 50.59 86.05 -28.90
C ASN A 30 51.83 86.91 -28.60
N TYR A 31 52.85 86.34 -27.94
CA TYR A 31 54.09 87.06 -27.66
C TYR A 31 54.87 87.43 -28.93
N GLY A 32 54.74 86.63 -29.99
CA GLY A 32 55.33 86.93 -31.29
C GLY A 32 54.68 88.13 -31.96
N ALA A 33 53.35 88.25 -31.88
CA ALA A 33 52.63 89.43 -32.35
C ALA A 33 53.02 90.70 -31.56
N ASP A 34 53.17 90.59 -30.24
CA ASP A 34 53.63 91.71 -29.41
C ASP A 34 55.06 92.15 -29.79
N MET A 35 55.93 91.20 -30.13
CA MET A 35 57.28 91.49 -30.62
C MET A 35 57.26 92.18 -31.99
N SER A 36 56.40 91.74 -32.93
CA SER A 36 56.28 92.42 -34.24
C SER A 36 55.70 93.83 -34.12
N ASN A 37 54.88 94.07 -33.10
CA ASN A 37 54.31 95.39 -32.79
C ASN A 37 55.29 96.31 -32.02
N GLY A 38 56.52 95.85 -31.74
CA GLY A 38 57.56 96.63 -31.08
C GLY A 38 57.45 96.74 -29.56
N LEU A 39 56.55 95.97 -28.93
CA LEU A 39 56.35 96.00 -27.47
C LEU A 39 57.50 95.32 -26.69
N TYR A 40 58.20 94.37 -27.32
CA TYR A 40 59.30 93.63 -26.69
C TYR A 40 60.55 93.52 -27.59
N PRO A 41 61.77 93.64 -27.03
CA PRO A 41 63.01 93.39 -27.77
C PRO A 41 63.10 91.95 -28.30
N SER A 42 63.71 91.77 -29.48
CA SER A 42 63.91 90.45 -30.11
C SER A 42 64.63 89.44 -29.20
N LYS A 43 65.52 89.92 -28.32
CA LYS A 43 66.21 89.07 -27.33
C LYS A 43 65.27 88.49 -26.26
N GLN A 44 64.29 89.26 -25.79
CA GLN A 44 63.32 88.80 -24.78
C GLN A 44 62.35 87.76 -25.36
N TYR A 45 61.95 87.92 -26.62
CA TYR A 45 61.14 86.94 -27.34
C TYR A 45 61.89 85.62 -27.56
N LEU A 46 63.19 85.66 -27.87
CA LEU A 46 64.00 84.45 -28.01
C LEU A 46 64.07 83.65 -26.70
N TYR A 47 64.31 84.32 -25.56
CA TYR A 47 64.30 83.67 -24.24
C TYR A 47 62.92 83.11 -23.89
N PHE A 48 61.84 83.82 -24.24
CA PHE A 48 60.47 83.35 -24.04
C PHE A 48 60.20 82.04 -24.79
N VAL A 49 60.54 81.97 -26.07
CA VAL A 49 60.34 80.77 -26.91
C VAL A 49 61.16 79.60 -26.37
N LEU A 50 62.43 79.83 -25.99
CA LEU A 50 63.26 78.79 -25.40
C LEU A 50 62.67 78.25 -24.08
N LEU A 51 62.29 79.12 -23.15
CA LEU A 51 61.74 78.71 -21.85
C LEU A 51 60.35 78.04 -21.97
N CYS A 52 59.54 78.42 -22.97
CA CYS A 52 58.23 77.82 -23.21
C CYS A 52 58.33 76.40 -23.80
N TRP A 53 59.22 76.20 -24.77
CA TRP A 53 59.30 74.97 -25.56
C TRP A 53 60.28 73.92 -25.01
N ILE A 54 61.37 74.31 -24.34
CA ILE A 54 62.34 73.36 -23.77
C ILE A 54 61.66 72.36 -22.83
N PRO A 55 60.85 72.78 -21.85
CA PRO A 55 60.19 71.83 -20.96
C PRO A 55 59.19 70.90 -21.66
N PHE A 56 58.52 71.39 -22.71
CA PHE A 56 57.61 70.58 -23.51
C PHE A 56 58.37 69.44 -24.22
N PHE A 57 59.49 69.74 -24.87
CA PHE A 57 60.32 68.73 -25.54
C PHE A 57 60.99 67.76 -24.56
N ILE A 58 61.44 68.24 -23.39
CA ILE A 58 61.95 67.38 -22.32
C ILE A 58 60.82 66.42 -21.86
N GLY A 59 59.62 66.94 -21.64
CA GLY A 59 58.47 66.11 -21.26
C GLY A 59 58.10 65.06 -22.31
N GLU A 60 58.12 65.42 -23.59
CA GLU A 60 57.87 64.50 -24.72
C GLU A 60 58.92 63.37 -24.78
N LEU A 61 60.19 63.71 -24.57
CA LEU A 61 61.27 62.74 -24.54
C LEU A 61 61.09 61.73 -23.39
N PHE A 62 60.74 62.21 -22.20
CA PHE A 62 60.51 61.35 -21.04
C PHE A 62 59.30 60.43 -21.22
N LEU A 63 58.21 60.90 -21.84
CA LEU A 63 57.05 60.07 -22.17
C LEU A 63 57.39 58.96 -23.17
N LYS A 64 58.33 59.20 -24.10
CA LYS A 64 58.81 58.19 -25.06
C LYS A 64 59.77 57.17 -24.44
N ILE A 65 60.66 57.61 -23.54
CA ILE A 65 61.68 56.74 -22.94
C ILE A 65 61.12 55.87 -21.81
N LYS A 66 60.42 56.47 -20.85
CA LYS A 66 59.91 55.76 -19.65
C LYS A 66 58.47 55.25 -19.78
N GLY A 67 57.82 55.54 -20.91
CA GLY A 67 56.45 55.14 -21.18
C GLY A 67 55.40 56.13 -20.66
N LYS A 68 54.18 55.99 -21.19
CA LYS A 68 53.09 56.97 -21.03
C LYS A 68 52.52 57.06 -19.61
N THR A 69 52.84 56.10 -18.73
CA THR A 69 52.36 56.02 -17.33
C THR A 69 53.27 56.73 -16.33
N THR A 70 54.37 57.33 -16.81
CA THR A 70 55.42 57.91 -15.96
C THR A 70 54.92 59.08 -15.11
N ASP A 71 55.14 59.01 -13.78
CA ASP A 71 54.81 60.09 -12.84
C ASP A 71 55.77 61.29 -12.90
N ILE A 72 56.93 61.15 -13.56
CA ILE A 72 57.90 62.24 -13.73
C ILE A 72 57.33 63.33 -14.65
N TYR A 73 56.43 62.99 -15.58
CA TYR A 73 55.89 63.95 -16.54
C TYR A 73 55.13 65.11 -15.87
N ARG A 74 54.31 64.83 -14.85
CA ARG A 74 53.62 65.88 -14.08
C ARG A 74 54.59 66.85 -13.40
N TYR A 75 55.74 66.38 -12.90
CA TYR A 75 56.76 67.24 -12.30
C TYR A 75 57.49 68.07 -13.34
N ILE A 76 57.84 67.50 -14.50
CA ILE A 76 58.43 68.24 -15.62
C ILE A 76 57.48 69.35 -16.09
N LEU A 77 56.18 69.06 -16.16
CA LEU A 77 55.15 70.02 -16.52
C LEU A 77 55.10 71.19 -15.55
N VAL A 78 55.00 70.91 -14.25
CA VAL A 78 54.90 71.98 -13.23
C VAL A 78 56.19 72.78 -13.11
N LEU A 79 57.34 72.11 -13.03
CA LEU A 79 58.62 72.76 -12.77
C LEU A 79 59.09 73.55 -13.99
N GLY A 80 58.95 72.96 -15.18
CA GLY A 80 59.23 73.63 -16.44
C GLY A 80 58.30 74.82 -16.69
N TYR A 81 57.01 74.64 -16.47
CA TYR A 81 56.05 75.73 -16.59
C TYR A 81 56.26 76.81 -15.52
N GLY A 82 56.60 76.44 -14.29
CA GLY A 82 56.84 77.38 -13.19
C GLY A 82 58.02 78.31 -13.47
N ILE A 83 59.10 77.79 -14.06
CA ILE A 83 60.25 78.60 -14.50
C ILE A 83 59.82 79.57 -15.60
N PHE A 84 59.12 79.07 -16.63
CA PHE A 84 58.58 79.89 -17.72
C PHE A 84 57.62 80.99 -17.20
N TYR A 85 56.73 80.63 -16.29
CA TYR A 85 55.75 81.53 -15.68
C TYR A 85 56.41 82.63 -14.84
N THR A 86 57.45 82.29 -14.06
CA THR A 86 58.21 83.27 -13.27
C THR A 86 58.92 84.27 -14.19
N TYR A 87 59.55 83.80 -15.28
CA TYR A 87 60.14 84.67 -16.30
C TYR A 87 59.09 85.60 -16.90
N LEU A 88 57.95 85.05 -17.33
CA LEU A 88 56.85 85.78 -17.96
C LEU A 88 56.30 86.88 -17.05
N LEU A 89 56.12 86.59 -15.76
CA LEU A 89 55.67 87.56 -14.76
C LEU A 89 56.69 88.69 -14.54
N CYS A 90 57.99 88.42 -14.64
CA CYS A 90 59.02 89.45 -14.48
C CYS A 90 59.21 90.33 -15.72
N THR A 91 58.93 89.82 -16.92
CA THR A 91 59.22 90.54 -18.19
C THR A 91 58.03 91.25 -18.82
N THR A 92 56.80 90.80 -18.54
CA THR A 92 55.61 91.35 -19.20
C THR A 92 55.12 92.65 -18.59
N ALA A 93 54.59 93.58 -19.38
CA ALA A 93 53.92 94.76 -18.84
C ALA A 93 52.44 94.49 -18.47
N SER A 94 51.87 93.37 -18.90
CA SER A 94 50.43 93.11 -18.75
C SER A 94 50.04 92.73 -17.30
N PRO A 95 49.06 93.42 -16.68
CA PRO A 95 48.57 93.09 -15.35
C PRO A 95 47.77 91.78 -15.31
N ILE A 96 47.35 91.24 -16.46
CA ILE A 96 46.53 90.02 -16.56
C ILE A 96 47.42 88.76 -16.69
N ALA A 97 48.73 88.92 -16.83
CA ALA A 97 49.65 87.81 -17.08
C ALA A 97 49.65 86.71 -16.00
N PHE A 98 49.23 87.03 -14.78
CA PHE A 98 49.11 86.01 -13.73
C PHE A 98 48.08 84.92 -14.06
N THR A 99 47.07 85.23 -14.88
CA THR A 99 45.99 84.30 -15.27
C THR A 99 46.50 83.12 -16.10
N TYR A 100 47.70 83.21 -16.70
CA TYR A 100 48.29 82.10 -17.44
C TYR A 100 48.58 80.86 -16.60
N ILE A 101 48.60 80.95 -15.27
CA ILE A 101 48.72 79.76 -14.43
C ILE A 101 47.42 78.93 -14.38
N LEU A 102 46.26 79.54 -14.60
CA LEU A 102 44.94 78.90 -14.39
C LEU A 102 44.70 77.67 -15.29
N PRO A 103 45.04 77.70 -16.59
CA PRO A 103 44.92 76.51 -17.43
C PRO A 103 45.82 75.37 -16.96
N VAL A 104 47.02 75.68 -16.49
CA VAL A 104 47.97 74.67 -15.99
C VAL A 104 47.51 74.08 -14.66
N THR A 105 47.01 74.89 -13.74
CA THR A 105 46.43 74.38 -12.48
C THR A 105 45.18 73.53 -12.72
N SER A 106 44.37 73.88 -13.73
CA SER A 106 43.23 73.07 -14.16
C SER A 106 43.67 71.70 -14.70
N LEU A 107 44.82 71.61 -15.37
CA LEU A 107 45.42 70.34 -15.80
C LEU A 107 45.83 69.46 -14.62
N LEU A 108 46.27 70.07 -13.51
CA LEU A 108 46.73 69.31 -12.35
C LEU A 108 45.60 68.55 -11.65
N ILE A 109 44.33 68.98 -11.83
CA ILE A 109 43.14 68.27 -11.32
C ILE A 109 43.05 66.85 -11.86
N ILE A 110 43.48 66.62 -13.11
CA ILE A 110 43.40 65.32 -13.79
C ILE A 110 44.22 64.26 -13.06
N PHE A 111 45.31 64.66 -12.40
CA PHE A 111 46.17 63.74 -11.64
C PHE A 111 45.59 63.34 -10.28
N LYS A 112 44.48 63.96 -9.82
CA LYS A 112 43.77 63.64 -8.57
C LYS A 112 44.65 63.59 -7.31
N ASP A 113 45.80 64.25 -7.33
CA ASP A 113 46.76 64.25 -6.23
C ASP A 113 46.69 65.57 -5.45
N ARG A 114 46.00 65.52 -4.30
CA ARG A 114 45.80 66.67 -3.40
C ARG A 114 47.12 67.24 -2.87
N LYS A 115 48.07 66.38 -2.49
CA LYS A 115 49.35 66.81 -1.90
C LYS A 115 50.20 67.53 -2.95
N PHE A 116 50.26 66.95 -4.14
CA PHE A 116 50.96 67.54 -5.28
C PHE A 116 50.38 68.89 -5.68
N MET A 117 49.05 69.01 -5.76
CA MET A 117 48.41 70.29 -6.10
C MET A 117 48.67 71.39 -5.06
N LEU A 118 48.64 71.04 -3.76
CA LEU A 118 48.96 71.98 -2.69
C LEU A 118 50.41 72.49 -2.79
N GLN A 119 51.37 71.59 -3.05
CA GLN A 119 52.77 71.96 -3.28
C GLN A 119 52.92 72.89 -4.49
N CYS A 120 52.21 72.62 -5.59
CA CYS A 120 52.20 73.48 -6.77
C CYS A 120 51.63 74.88 -6.46
N GLY A 121 50.60 74.96 -5.62
CA GLY A 121 50.02 76.23 -5.17
C GLY A 121 50.97 77.07 -4.36
N ILE A 122 51.64 76.46 -3.37
CA ILE A 122 52.65 77.14 -2.56
C ILE A 122 53.79 77.67 -3.45
N ALA A 123 54.32 76.84 -4.35
CA ALA A 123 55.38 77.22 -5.27
C ALA A 123 54.96 78.39 -6.18
N ASN A 124 53.73 78.37 -6.70
CA ASN A 124 53.22 79.42 -7.56
C ASN A 124 53.02 80.76 -6.82
N THR A 125 52.50 80.73 -5.58
CA THR A 125 52.39 81.93 -4.74
C THR A 125 53.75 82.53 -4.44
N ILE A 126 54.78 81.70 -4.24
CA ILE A 126 56.17 82.14 -4.07
C ILE A 126 56.69 82.80 -5.36
N SER A 127 56.49 82.19 -6.53
CA SER A 127 56.87 82.78 -7.83
C SER A 127 56.23 84.15 -8.05
N VAL A 128 54.96 84.31 -7.68
CA VAL A 128 54.26 85.60 -7.75
C VAL A 128 54.84 86.60 -6.76
N ALA A 129 55.10 86.20 -5.51
CA ALA A 129 55.72 87.07 -4.51
C ALA A 129 57.10 87.58 -4.98
N ILE A 130 57.92 86.69 -5.57
CA ILE A 130 59.23 87.05 -6.14
C ILE A 130 59.06 88.07 -7.28
N SER A 131 58.09 87.87 -8.17
CA SER A 131 57.82 88.82 -9.26
C SER A 131 57.37 90.18 -8.75
N ILE A 132 56.53 90.23 -7.72
CA ILE A 132 56.08 91.48 -7.09
C ILE A 132 57.27 92.21 -6.47
N ILE A 133 58.13 91.50 -5.73
CA ILE A 133 59.36 92.06 -5.15
C ILE A 133 60.29 92.60 -6.25
N TYR A 134 60.48 91.86 -7.35
CA TYR A 134 61.30 92.30 -8.48
C TYR A 134 60.77 93.58 -9.12
N ARG A 135 59.46 93.66 -9.38
CA ARG A 135 58.84 94.88 -9.94
C ARG A 135 58.88 96.07 -8.98
N TYR A 136 58.78 95.80 -7.68
CA TYR A 136 58.89 96.81 -6.63
C TYR A 136 60.32 97.36 -6.48
N MET A 137 61.34 96.49 -6.43
CA MET A 137 62.74 96.90 -6.20
C MET A 137 63.49 97.33 -7.46
N VAL A 138 63.28 96.68 -8.60
CA VAL A 138 64.14 96.85 -9.81
C VAL A 138 63.50 97.79 -10.82
N LEU A 139 62.18 97.74 -11.02
CA LEU A 139 61.47 98.59 -11.99
C LEU A 139 60.83 99.86 -11.40
N SER A 140 60.91 100.06 -10.07
CA SER A 140 60.31 101.22 -9.37
C SER A 140 58.81 101.44 -9.66
N CYS A 141 58.05 100.36 -9.91
CA CYS A 141 56.61 100.43 -10.17
C CYS A 141 55.81 100.51 -8.86
N THR A 142 55.70 101.70 -8.27
CA THR A 142 55.02 101.94 -6.98
C THR A 142 53.73 102.75 -7.10
N THR A 143 53.07 102.73 -8.26
CA THR A 143 51.82 103.50 -8.47
C THR A 143 50.68 102.89 -7.66
N ALA A 144 49.71 103.69 -7.23
CA ALA A 144 48.50 103.19 -6.55
C ALA A 144 47.74 102.12 -7.36
N THR A 145 47.83 102.19 -8.69
CA THR A 145 47.27 101.18 -9.62
C THR A 145 48.02 99.85 -9.55
N ASP A 146 49.35 99.86 -9.38
CA ASP A 146 50.19 98.67 -9.32
C ASP A 146 49.94 97.88 -8.03
N VAL A 147 49.80 98.59 -6.90
CA VAL A 147 49.46 97.99 -5.59
C VAL A 147 48.09 97.29 -5.64
N LYS A 148 47.09 97.89 -6.30
CA LYS A 148 45.77 97.26 -6.50
C LYS A 148 45.87 96.01 -7.38
N ASN A 149 46.67 96.03 -8.43
CA ASN A 149 46.88 94.88 -9.31
C ASN A 149 47.54 93.70 -8.57
N TYR A 150 48.55 93.97 -7.72
CA TYR A 150 49.19 92.93 -6.89
C TYR A 150 48.21 92.32 -5.87
N GLN A 151 47.38 93.15 -5.23
CA GLN A 151 46.35 92.66 -4.31
C GLN A 151 45.32 91.78 -5.02
N LEU A 152 44.86 92.18 -6.21
CA LEU A 152 43.93 91.41 -7.02
C LEU A 152 44.54 90.07 -7.46
N GLN A 153 45.80 90.07 -7.90
CA GLN A 153 46.53 88.88 -8.32
C GLN A 153 46.63 87.84 -7.19
N ILE A 154 47.04 88.25 -5.99
CA ILE A 154 47.15 87.33 -4.84
C ILE A 154 45.77 86.81 -4.43
N SER A 155 44.76 87.68 -4.38
CA SER A 155 43.40 87.32 -3.98
C SER A 155 42.76 86.32 -4.95
N CYS A 156 42.89 86.56 -6.26
CA CYS A 156 42.38 85.66 -7.30
C CYS A 156 43.09 84.29 -7.27
N LEU A 157 44.40 84.27 -7.07
CA LEU A 157 45.15 83.01 -7.02
C LEU A 157 44.80 82.17 -5.79
N ILE A 158 44.70 82.79 -4.61
CA ILE A 158 44.29 82.10 -3.39
C ILE A 158 42.88 81.50 -3.58
N LEU A 159 41.94 82.27 -4.11
CA LEU A 159 40.58 81.80 -4.37
C LEU A 159 40.55 80.64 -5.36
N CYS A 160 41.28 80.72 -6.47
CA CYS A 160 41.37 79.65 -7.45
C CYS A 160 41.94 78.35 -6.85
N TYR A 161 43.00 78.43 -6.04
CA TYR A 161 43.57 77.24 -5.40
C TYR A 161 42.65 76.62 -4.35
N ILE A 162 41.90 77.43 -3.58
CA ILE A 162 40.86 76.92 -2.68
C ILE A 162 39.81 76.15 -3.50
N CYS A 163 39.31 76.74 -4.58
CA CYS A 163 38.36 76.08 -5.48
C CYS A 163 38.91 74.75 -6.03
N TYR A 164 40.15 74.72 -6.52
CA TYR A 164 40.75 73.50 -7.06
C TYR A 164 40.94 72.39 -6.02
N ILE A 165 41.39 72.75 -4.81
CA ILE A 165 41.53 71.78 -3.70
C ILE A 165 40.16 71.22 -3.31
N MET A 166 39.13 72.06 -3.24
CA MET A 166 37.76 71.62 -2.99
C MET A 166 37.23 70.71 -4.10
N SER A 167 37.49 71.03 -5.37
CA SER A 167 37.09 70.20 -6.51
C SER A 167 37.74 68.82 -6.48
N ILE A 168 39.04 68.72 -6.20
CA ILE A 168 39.70 67.39 -6.05
C ILE A 168 39.10 66.62 -4.89
N ARG A 169 38.87 67.28 -3.75
CA ARG A 169 38.30 66.63 -2.56
C ARG A 169 36.93 66.02 -2.89
N HIS A 170 36.04 66.79 -3.49
CA HIS A 170 34.71 66.31 -3.87
C HIS A 170 34.78 65.20 -4.94
N LEU A 171 35.71 65.27 -5.88
CA LEU A 171 35.88 64.25 -6.91
C LEU A 171 36.36 62.92 -6.32
N ASN A 172 37.27 62.96 -5.34
CA ASN A 172 37.75 61.75 -4.65
C ASN A 172 36.68 61.16 -3.72
N GLU A 173 35.91 62.00 -3.02
CA GLU A 173 34.78 61.56 -2.17
C GLU A 173 33.67 60.91 -3.01
N ALA A 174 33.34 61.47 -4.18
CA ALA A 174 32.32 60.92 -5.08
C ALA A 174 32.70 59.57 -5.69
N ASP A 175 33.95 59.41 -6.15
CA ASP A 175 34.44 58.12 -6.69
C ASP A 175 34.48 57.03 -5.62
N GLY A 176 34.85 57.38 -4.38
CA GLY A 176 34.84 56.47 -3.24
C GLY A 176 33.42 55.96 -2.95
N ALA A 177 32.45 56.88 -2.81
CA ALA A 177 31.05 56.54 -2.57
C ALA A 177 30.45 55.66 -3.69
N LEU A 178 30.77 55.94 -4.96
CA LEU A 178 30.31 55.12 -6.08
C LEU A 178 30.92 53.70 -6.04
N THR A 179 32.20 53.60 -5.71
CA THR A 179 32.89 52.30 -5.63
C THR A 179 32.33 51.45 -4.49
N ASP A 180 32.09 52.06 -3.32
CA ASP A 180 31.50 51.39 -2.17
C ASP A 180 30.07 50.92 -2.48
N SER A 181 29.24 51.75 -3.13
CA SER A 181 27.89 51.36 -3.55
C SER A 181 27.88 50.17 -4.50
N ILE A 182 28.79 50.12 -5.48
CA ILE A 182 28.90 48.98 -6.42
C ILE A 182 29.32 47.71 -5.69
N LYS A 183 30.23 47.83 -4.71
CA LYS A 183 30.68 46.70 -3.90
C LYS A 183 29.54 46.16 -3.03
N ASP A 184 28.75 47.02 -2.41
CA ASP A 184 27.60 46.64 -1.61
C ASP A 184 26.50 45.98 -2.46
N ASP A 185 26.22 46.51 -3.66
CA ASP A 185 25.29 45.89 -4.61
C ASP A 185 25.77 44.52 -5.08
N LEU A 186 27.06 44.36 -5.36
CA LEU A 186 27.63 43.06 -5.73
C LEU A 186 27.50 42.05 -4.58
N HIS A 187 27.79 42.45 -3.35
CA HIS A 187 27.59 41.60 -2.18
C HIS A 187 26.12 41.18 -2.00
N ARG A 188 25.17 42.10 -2.20
CA ARG A 188 23.74 41.78 -2.17
C ARG A 188 23.34 40.77 -3.25
N VAL A 189 23.83 40.94 -4.47
CA VAL A 189 23.58 40.01 -5.58
C VAL A 189 24.13 38.62 -5.25
N VAL A 190 25.38 38.51 -4.80
CA VAL A 190 26.00 37.23 -4.43
C VAL A 190 25.22 36.53 -3.32
N ASN A 191 24.86 37.23 -2.24
CA ASN A 191 24.05 36.65 -1.17
C ASN A 191 22.68 36.18 -1.64
N THR A 192 22.07 36.88 -2.60
CA THR A 192 20.76 36.50 -3.14
C THR A 192 20.88 35.22 -3.97
N VAL A 193 21.92 35.13 -4.80
CA VAL A 193 22.23 33.93 -5.60
C VAL A 193 22.48 32.72 -4.69
N GLU A 194 23.21 32.89 -3.59
CA GLU A 194 23.46 31.82 -2.62
C GLU A 194 22.17 31.38 -1.90
N LYS A 195 21.31 32.32 -1.48
CA LYS A 195 20.01 31.99 -0.90
C LYS A 195 19.09 31.24 -1.86
N VAL A 196 19.06 31.67 -3.14
CA VAL A 196 18.29 30.97 -4.18
C VAL A 196 18.86 29.57 -4.40
N LYS A 197 20.20 29.40 -4.35
CA LYS A 197 20.84 28.09 -4.42
C LYS A 197 20.35 27.14 -3.32
N THR A 198 20.43 27.58 -2.06
CA THR A 198 19.99 26.77 -0.92
C THR A 198 18.50 26.43 -1.01
N ALA A 199 17.66 27.39 -1.42
CA ALA A 199 16.24 27.16 -1.61
C ALA A 199 15.97 26.10 -2.70
N SER A 200 16.64 26.19 -3.85
CA SER A 200 16.52 25.20 -4.93
C SER A 200 16.93 23.79 -4.48
N ASN A 201 18.01 23.65 -3.70
CA ASN A 201 18.43 22.35 -3.16
C ASN A 201 17.39 21.75 -2.22
N ASN A 202 16.85 22.54 -1.30
CA ASN A 202 15.80 22.07 -0.40
C ASN A 202 14.54 21.61 -1.17
N VAL A 203 14.21 22.28 -2.29
CA VAL A 203 13.09 21.87 -3.14
C VAL A 203 13.40 20.56 -3.87
N MET A 204 14.64 20.37 -4.36
CA MET A 204 15.07 19.10 -4.98
C MET A 204 15.00 17.93 -3.99
N ASP A 205 15.43 18.14 -2.75
CA ASP A 205 15.30 17.13 -1.68
C ASP A 205 13.83 16.80 -1.39
N GLY A 206 12.97 17.84 -1.32
CA GLY A 206 11.53 17.67 -1.16
C GLY A 206 10.89 16.88 -2.31
N ILE A 207 11.28 17.16 -3.56
CA ILE A 207 10.83 16.44 -4.76
C ILE A 207 11.15 14.95 -4.67
N THR A 208 12.32 14.60 -4.13
CA THR A 208 12.73 13.20 -3.97
C THR A 208 11.80 12.46 -3.01
N VAL A 209 11.46 13.08 -1.88
CA VAL A 209 10.50 12.52 -0.92
C VAL A 209 9.12 12.36 -1.56
N VAL A 210 8.64 13.37 -2.29
CA VAL A 210 7.34 13.31 -2.97
C VAL A 210 7.31 12.22 -4.04
N ARG A 211 8.40 12.00 -4.77
CA ARG A 211 8.54 10.90 -5.75
C ARG A 211 8.44 9.53 -5.09
N GLU A 212 9.09 9.37 -3.93
CA GLU A 212 8.98 8.13 -3.16
C GLU A 212 7.56 7.86 -2.68
N LEU A 213 6.89 8.87 -2.12
CA LEU A 213 5.50 8.76 -1.67
C LEU A 213 4.54 8.46 -2.84
N ALA A 214 4.74 9.09 -4.00
CA ALA A 214 3.93 8.81 -5.19
C ALA A 214 4.07 7.36 -5.65
N ASN A 215 5.28 6.80 -5.62
CA ASN A 215 5.52 5.40 -5.96
C ASN A 215 4.93 4.42 -4.93
N GLU A 216 5.08 4.71 -3.64
CA GLU A 216 4.47 3.92 -2.55
C GLU A 216 2.95 3.92 -2.65
N ASN A 217 2.34 5.08 -2.89
CA ASN A 217 0.89 5.19 -3.06
C ASN A 217 0.39 4.48 -4.31
N LYS A 218 1.15 4.53 -5.42
CA LYS A 218 0.83 3.75 -6.62
C LYS A 218 0.84 2.25 -6.33
N HIS A 219 1.86 1.77 -5.63
CA HIS A 219 1.94 0.38 -5.21
C HIS A 219 0.77 -0.03 -4.31
N GLY A 220 0.43 0.80 -3.31
CA GLY A 220 -0.73 0.57 -2.45
C GLY A 220 -2.04 0.47 -3.25
N SER A 221 -2.21 1.32 -4.26
CA SER A 221 -3.38 1.27 -5.15
C SER A 221 -3.43 -0.02 -5.99
N ASP A 222 -2.30 -0.52 -6.48
CA ASP A 222 -2.23 -1.80 -7.20
C ASP A 222 -2.60 -2.99 -6.31
N VAL A 223 -2.21 -2.95 -5.02
CA VAL A 223 -2.60 -3.95 -4.03
C VAL A 223 -4.11 -3.92 -3.79
N VAL A 224 -4.70 -2.73 -3.68
CA VAL A 224 -6.16 -2.57 -3.56
C VAL A 224 -6.89 -3.15 -4.77
N LEU A 225 -6.42 -2.88 -6.01
CA LEU A 225 -6.99 -3.45 -7.24
C LEU A 225 -6.96 -4.99 -7.24
N LYS A 226 -5.86 -5.61 -6.78
CA LYS A 226 -5.79 -7.06 -6.61
C LYS A 226 -6.80 -7.55 -5.56
N GLY A 227 -6.93 -6.82 -4.45
CA GLY A 227 -7.92 -7.07 -3.42
C GLY A 227 -9.36 -7.03 -3.95
N MET A 228 -9.69 -6.05 -4.79
CA MET A 228 -11.01 -5.93 -5.43
C MET A 228 -11.31 -7.10 -6.35
N ASN A 229 -10.34 -7.56 -7.16
CA ASN A 229 -10.53 -8.76 -7.98
C ASN A 229 -10.84 -10.02 -7.17
N ASN A 230 -10.14 -10.20 -6.03
CA ASN A 230 -10.42 -11.30 -5.11
C ASN A 230 -11.82 -11.16 -4.49
N LEU A 231 -12.23 -9.96 -4.10
CA LEU A 231 -13.58 -9.70 -3.58
C LEU A 231 -14.65 -9.98 -4.63
N THR A 232 -14.45 -9.60 -5.90
CA THR A 232 -15.37 -9.94 -7.00
C THR A 232 -15.57 -11.45 -7.12
N ASN A 233 -14.47 -12.21 -7.10
CA ASN A 233 -14.54 -13.67 -7.18
C ASN A 233 -15.28 -14.28 -5.97
N ASN A 234 -14.95 -13.81 -4.75
CA ASN A 234 -15.63 -14.26 -3.54
C ASN A 234 -17.13 -13.91 -3.54
N ASN A 235 -17.49 -12.73 -4.05
CA ASN A 235 -18.88 -12.30 -4.12
C ASN A 235 -19.67 -13.13 -5.15
N GLN A 236 -19.06 -13.48 -6.27
CA GLN A 236 -19.65 -14.40 -7.25
C GLN A 236 -19.86 -15.80 -6.67
N GLU A 237 -18.89 -16.31 -5.90
CA GLU A 237 -19.06 -17.59 -5.20
C GLU A 237 -20.18 -17.52 -4.16
N LEU A 238 -20.25 -16.42 -3.40
CA LEU A 238 -21.32 -16.20 -2.42
C LEU A 238 -22.70 -16.15 -3.10
N GLN A 239 -22.83 -15.50 -4.26
CA GLN A 239 -24.06 -15.51 -5.06
C GLN A 239 -24.45 -16.94 -5.46
N ASN A 240 -23.50 -17.72 -6.00
CA ASN A 240 -23.75 -19.10 -6.42
C ASN A 240 -24.19 -19.98 -5.25
N ARG A 241 -23.55 -19.82 -4.07
CA ARG A 241 -23.92 -20.56 -2.84
C ARG A 241 -25.28 -20.13 -2.29
N THR A 242 -25.65 -18.86 -2.43
CA THR A 242 -26.96 -18.35 -2.04
C THR A 242 -28.06 -18.94 -2.94
N THR A 243 -27.85 -18.95 -4.25
CA THR A 243 -28.77 -19.61 -5.20
C THR A 243 -28.92 -21.10 -4.90
N SER A 244 -27.81 -21.82 -4.70
CA SER A 244 -27.86 -23.24 -4.35
C SER A 244 -28.57 -23.48 -3.02
N SER A 245 -28.45 -22.56 -2.05
CA SER A 245 -29.19 -22.65 -0.79
C SER A 245 -30.69 -22.42 -0.96
N LEU A 246 -31.09 -21.52 -1.86
CA LEU A 246 -32.51 -21.33 -2.22
C LEU A 246 -33.09 -22.60 -2.87
N ASP A 247 -32.35 -23.25 -3.76
CA ASP A 247 -32.77 -24.52 -4.36
C ASP A 247 -32.97 -25.60 -3.27
N MET A 248 -32.02 -25.73 -2.34
CA MET A 248 -32.17 -26.66 -1.20
C MET A 248 -33.39 -26.33 -0.34
N THR A 249 -33.70 -25.06 -0.07
CA THR A 249 -34.91 -24.70 0.69
C THR A 249 -36.20 -25.04 -0.06
N THR A 250 -36.18 -25.01 -1.38
CA THR A 250 -37.30 -25.44 -2.23
C THR A 250 -37.51 -26.95 -2.12
N ASP A 251 -36.43 -27.73 -2.14
CA ASP A 251 -36.46 -29.18 -1.93
C ASP A 251 -36.97 -29.53 -0.53
N ILE A 252 -36.51 -28.82 0.51
CA ILE A 252 -37.01 -29.00 1.89
C ILE A 252 -38.51 -28.75 1.94
N ASN A 253 -39.02 -27.73 1.25
CA ASN A 253 -40.45 -27.42 1.24
C ASN A 253 -41.27 -28.57 0.63
N SER A 254 -40.80 -29.13 -0.48
CA SER A 254 -41.40 -30.33 -1.10
C SER A 254 -41.38 -31.54 -0.15
N GLN A 255 -40.29 -31.75 0.58
CA GLN A 255 -40.19 -32.82 1.57
C GLN A 255 -41.14 -32.62 2.74
N VAL A 256 -41.30 -31.39 3.23
CA VAL A 256 -42.27 -31.06 4.29
C VAL A 256 -43.70 -31.40 3.84
N GLU A 257 -44.09 -31.03 2.61
CA GLU A 257 -45.39 -31.38 2.05
C GLU A 257 -45.59 -32.90 1.95
N HIS A 258 -44.56 -33.63 1.49
CA HIS A 258 -44.60 -35.09 1.39
C HIS A 258 -44.69 -35.77 2.76
N VAL A 259 -43.97 -35.28 3.77
CA VAL A 259 -44.11 -35.82 5.13
C VAL A 259 -45.48 -35.50 5.72
N GLY A 260 -46.04 -34.32 5.43
CA GLY A 260 -47.40 -33.94 5.81
C GLY A 260 -48.45 -34.92 5.27
N SER A 261 -48.33 -35.37 4.01
CA SER A 261 -49.25 -36.37 3.44
C SER A 261 -49.08 -37.75 4.07
N MET A 262 -47.83 -38.19 4.34
CA MET A 262 -47.57 -39.45 5.04
C MET A 262 -48.13 -39.46 6.46
N ILE A 263 -48.09 -38.32 7.17
CA ILE A 263 -48.71 -38.17 8.49
C ILE A 263 -50.22 -38.41 8.40
N GLN A 264 -50.90 -37.82 7.40
CA GLN A 264 -52.33 -38.04 7.21
C GLN A 264 -52.68 -39.51 6.93
N GLU A 265 -51.86 -40.19 6.13
CA GLU A 265 -52.01 -41.62 5.85
C GLU A 265 -51.80 -42.45 7.12
N MET A 266 -50.77 -42.16 7.93
CA MET A 266 -50.52 -42.82 9.21
C MET A 266 -51.68 -42.64 10.20
N VAL A 267 -52.28 -41.45 10.28
CA VAL A 267 -53.48 -41.21 11.10
C VAL A 267 -54.63 -42.09 10.63
N SER A 268 -54.86 -42.19 9.31
CA SER A 268 -55.91 -43.05 8.75
C SER A 268 -55.69 -44.53 9.11
N LEU A 269 -54.48 -45.05 8.89
CA LEU A 269 -54.14 -46.46 9.19
C LEU A 269 -54.22 -46.78 10.68
N THR A 270 -53.86 -45.83 11.54
CA THR A 270 -53.97 -45.98 13.00
C THR A 270 -55.43 -46.05 13.43
N ASN A 271 -56.30 -45.19 12.88
CA ASN A 271 -57.74 -45.23 13.14
C ASN A 271 -58.38 -46.54 12.63
N GLU A 272 -57.97 -47.01 11.46
CA GLU A 272 -58.44 -48.29 10.91
C GLU A 272 -57.99 -49.48 11.78
N SER A 273 -56.77 -49.44 12.31
CA SER A 273 -56.28 -50.45 13.27
C SER A 273 -57.08 -50.47 14.57
N ILE A 274 -57.43 -49.31 15.11
CA ILE A 274 -58.31 -49.19 16.28
C ILE A 274 -59.70 -49.77 15.97
N HIS A 275 -60.27 -49.44 14.82
CA HIS A 275 -61.56 -49.97 14.39
C HIS A 275 -61.53 -51.50 14.24
N HIS A 276 -60.49 -52.06 13.60
CA HIS A 276 -60.33 -53.51 13.49
C HIS A 276 -60.15 -54.20 14.85
N ALA A 277 -59.44 -53.58 15.79
CA ALA A 277 -59.31 -54.10 17.15
C ALA A 277 -60.67 -54.10 17.88
N GLN A 278 -61.49 -53.05 17.72
CA GLN A 278 -62.83 -52.99 18.29
C GLN A 278 -63.75 -54.09 17.74
N VAL A 279 -63.76 -54.28 16.41
CA VAL A 279 -64.52 -55.36 15.77
C VAL A 279 -64.04 -56.73 16.26
N SER A 280 -62.73 -56.95 16.31
CA SER A 280 -62.14 -58.20 16.80
C SER A 280 -62.51 -58.48 18.26
N SER A 281 -62.57 -57.44 19.10
CA SER A 281 -62.99 -57.58 20.50
C SER A 281 -64.46 -58.02 20.60
N ALA A 282 -65.35 -57.44 19.79
CA ALA A 282 -66.77 -57.82 19.76
C ALA A 282 -66.95 -59.27 19.26
N ASP A 283 -66.19 -59.68 18.23
CA ASP A 283 -66.23 -61.05 17.72
C ASP A 283 -65.73 -62.07 18.76
N LEU A 284 -64.69 -61.73 19.53
CA LEU A 284 -64.20 -62.58 20.63
C LEU A 284 -65.24 -62.71 21.75
N GLU A 285 -65.96 -61.65 22.10
CA GLU A 285 -67.04 -61.71 23.10
C GLU A 285 -68.19 -62.62 22.62
N SER A 286 -68.53 -62.55 21.34
CA SER A 286 -69.50 -63.46 20.71
C SER A 286 -69.02 -64.92 20.74
N LEU A 287 -67.72 -65.17 20.51
CA LEU A 287 -67.12 -66.50 20.61
C LEU A 287 -67.14 -67.05 22.05
N VAL A 288 -66.87 -66.23 23.06
CA VAL A 288 -67.02 -66.63 24.47
C VAL A 288 -68.45 -67.07 24.76
N THR A 289 -69.43 -66.29 24.30
CA THR A 289 -70.86 -66.60 24.47
C THR A 289 -71.25 -67.91 23.78
N THR A 290 -70.73 -68.12 22.57
CA THR A 290 -70.97 -69.34 21.78
C THR A 290 -70.35 -70.57 22.44
N ALA A 291 -69.08 -70.47 22.87
CA ALA A 291 -68.39 -71.53 23.58
C ALA A 291 -69.07 -71.89 24.92
N GLY A 292 -69.56 -70.88 25.65
CA GLY A 292 -70.38 -71.09 26.85
C GLY A 292 -71.67 -71.85 26.56
N THR A 293 -72.34 -71.53 25.44
CA THR A 293 -73.54 -72.24 24.99
C THR A 293 -73.23 -73.69 24.60
N MET A 294 -72.12 -73.93 23.89
CA MET A 294 -71.66 -75.28 23.55
C MET A 294 -71.37 -76.10 24.80
N SER A 295 -70.68 -75.51 25.79
CA SER A 295 -70.39 -76.19 27.07
C SER A 295 -71.66 -76.64 27.78
N ARG A 296 -72.66 -75.74 27.88
CA ARG A 296 -73.97 -76.07 28.46
C ARG A 296 -74.65 -77.22 27.72
N LEU A 297 -74.71 -77.16 26.38
CA LEU A 297 -75.35 -78.20 25.58
C LEU A 297 -74.61 -79.55 25.71
N SER A 298 -73.28 -79.55 25.72
CA SER A 298 -72.49 -80.77 25.94
C SER A 298 -72.76 -81.40 27.31
N ASN A 299 -72.86 -80.59 28.38
CA ASN A 299 -73.25 -81.08 29.71
C ASN A 299 -74.68 -81.65 29.73
N GLU A 300 -75.63 -81.03 29.01
CA GLU A 300 -76.99 -81.56 28.87
C GLU A 300 -76.99 -82.93 28.18
N VAL A 301 -76.19 -83.12 27.13
CA VAL A 301 -76.06 -84.41 26.44
C VAL A 301 -75.39 -85.46 27.34
N GLU A 302 -74.37 -85.08 28.12
CA GLU A 302 -73.73 -85.96 29.10
C GLU A 302 -74.75 -86.46 30.14
N GLN A 303 -75.61 -85.58 30.65
CA GLN A 303 -76.67 -85.94 31.58
C GLN A 303 -77.67 -86.91 30.94
N VAL A 304 -78.14 -86.62 29.72
CA VAL A 304 -79.05 -87.51 28.99
C VAL A 304 -78.43 -88.89 28.75
N LEU A 305 -77.14 -88.96 28.43
CA LEU A 305 -76.44 -90.23 28.27
C LEU A 305 -76.31 -91.00 29.58
N THR A 306 -76.07 -90.32 30.69
CA THR A 306 -76.01 -90.94 32.02
C THR A 306 -77.36 -91.57 32.39
N GLU A 307 -78.46 -90.84 32.15
CA GLU A 307 -79.82 -91.36 32.32
C GLU A 307 -80.10 -92.54 31.38
N PHE A 308 -79.67 -92.45 30.13
CA PHE A 308 -79.81 -93.51 29.12
C PHE A 308 -79.06 -94.80 29.48
N THR A 309 -77.80 -94.72 29.93
CA THR A 309 -77.02 -95.87 30.40
C THR A 309 -77.70 -96.53 31.60
N SER A 310 -78.23 -95.74 32.54
CA SER A 310 -78.99 -96.25 33.69
C SER A 310 -80.25 -97.02 33.27
N GLU A 311 -81.01 -96.50 32.30
CA GLU A 311 -82.20 -97.21 31.78
C GLU A 311 -81.82 -98.51 31.05
N PHE A 312 -80.72 -98.53 30.30
CA PHE A 312 -80.27 -99.77 29.65
C PHE A 312 -79.86 -100.88 30.61
N GLU A 313 -79.17 -100.54 31.71
CA GLU A 313 -78.82 -101.53 32.72
C GLU A 313 -80.07 -102.15 33.37
N LYS A 314 -81.14 -101.37 33.55
CA LYS A 314 -82.45 -101.92 33.97
C LYS A 314 -83.00 -102.89 32.93
N VAL A 315 -83.06 -102.51 31.65
CA VAL A 315 -83.58 -103.38 30.57
C VAL A 315 -82.74 -104.66 30.43
N LYS A 316 -81.42 -104.58 30.60
CA LYS A 316 -80.49 -105.71 30.59
C LYS A 316 -80.76 -106.67 31.76
N SER A 317 -81.00 -106.16 32.96
CA SER A 317 -81.40 -106.95 34.13
C SER A 317 -82.75 -107.66 33.92
N GLU A 318 -83.75 -106.96 33.40
CA GLU A 318 -85.07 -107.55 33.09
C GLU A 318 -84.95 -108.62 31.99
N THR A 319 -84.18 -108.36 30.93
CA THR A 319 -83.93 -109.34 29.85
C THR A 319 -83.23 -110.59 30.37
N GLY A 320 -82.25 -110.44 31.27
CA GLY A 320 -81.60 -111.57 31.94
C GLY A 320 -82.56 -112.37 32.81
N THR A 321 -83.53 -111.70 33.45
CA THR A 321 -84.62 -112.37 34.18
C THR A 321 -85.52 -113.16 33.25
N ILE A 322 -85.85 -112.64 32.06
CA ILE A 322 -86.62 -113.37 31.04
C ILE A 322 -85.86 -114.60 30.54
N ASP A 323 -84.56 -114.50 30.25
CA ASP A 323 -83.73 -115.66 29.84
C ASP A 323 -83.76 -116.77 30.90
N ASN A 324 -83.66 -116.38 32.19
CA ASN A 324 -83.76 -117.30 33.33
C ASN A 324 -85.15 -117.97 33.40
N ILE A 325 -86.24 -117.20 33.27
CA ILE A 325 -87.62 -117.73 33.26
C ILE A 325 -87.81 -118.69 32.08
N SER A 326 -87.31 -118.32 30.89
CA SER A 326 -87.37 -119.13 29.68
C SER A 326 -86.62 -120.45 29.85
N GLY A 327 -85.43 -120.42 30.47
CA GLY A 327 -84.67 -121.61 30.83
C GLY A 327 -85.41 -122.53 31.81
N GLN A 328 -86.04 -121.97 32.84
CA GLN A 328 -86.88 -122.72 33.78
C GLN A 328 -88.11 -123.32 33.09
N THR A 329 -88.77 -122.56 32.21
CA THR A 329 -89.97 -123.01 31.49
C THR A 329 -89.62 -124.14 30.51
N ASN A 330 -88.47 -124.05 29.83
CA ASN A 330 -87.96 -125.11 28.98
C ASN A 330 -87.66 -126.40 29.78
N LEU A 331 -87.11 -126.30 31.00
CA LEU A 331 -86.90 -127.45 31.89
C LEU A 331 -88.21 -128.05 32.39
N LEU A 332 -89.19 -127.23 32.76
CA LEU A 332 -90.52 -127.67 33.15
C LEU A 332 -91.24 -128.37 32.00
N ALA A 333 -91.17 -127.80 30.79
CA ALA A 333 -91.73 -128.37 29.57
C ALA A 333 -91.06 -129.70 29.19
N LEU A 334 -89.73 -129.79 29.31
CA LEU A 334 -89.00 -131.04 29.11
C LEU A 334 -89.45 -132.13 30.09
N ASN A 335 -89.57 -131.79 31.38
CA ASN A 335 -90.09 -132.72 32.39
C ASN A 335 -91.52 -133.16 32.08
N ALA A 336 -92.38 -132.23 31.63
CA ALA A 336 -93.75 -132.53 31.22
C ALA A 336 -93.81 -133.42 29.96
N SER A 337 -92.96 -133.18 28.95
CA SER A 337 -92.86 -134.02 27.75
C SER A 337 -92.39 -135.44 28.09
N ILE A 338 -91.44 -135.58 29.01
CA ILE A 338 -90.97 -136.88 29.52
C ILE A 338 -92.11 -137.64 30.21
N GLU A 339 -92.87 -136.97 31.10
CA GLU A 339 -93.96 -137.61 31.84
C GLU A 339 -95.15 -137.95 30.92
N ALA A 340 -95.43 -137.11 29.92
CA ALA A 340 -96.43 -137.37 28.89
C ALA A 340 -96.06 -138.58 28.00
N ALA A 341 -94.78 -138.73 27.63
CA ALA A 341 -94.28 -139.93 26.93
C ALA A 341 -94.40 -141.18 27.80
N ARG A 342 -94.21 -141.05 29.12
CA ARG A 342 -94.33 -142.12 30.11
C ARG A 342 -95.77 -142.63 30.29
N ALA A 343 -96.77 -141.76 30.10
CA ALA A 343 -98.19 -142.08 30.17
C ALA A 343 -98.77 -142.79 28.91
N GLY A 344 -97.97 -142.98 27.85
CA GLY A 344 -98.38 -143.72 26.65
C GLY A 344 -99.52 -143.05 25.86
N GLU A 345 -100.50 -143.83 25.38
CA GLU A 345 -101.63 -143.32 24.56
C GLU A 345 -102.46 -142.23 25.27
N ALA A 346 -102.58 -142.28 26.61
CA ALA A 346 -103.33 -141.29 27.39
C ALA A 346 -102.63 -139.92 27.48
N GLY A 347 -101.30 -139.87 27.25
CA GLY A 347 -100.47 -138.67 27.37
C GLY A 347 -100.28 -137.89 26.07
N LYS A 348 -100.75 -138.38 24.91
CA LYS A 348 -100.50 -137.75 23.60
C LYS A 348 -100.87 -136.27 23.51
N GLY A 349 -102.04 -135.88 24.03
CA GLY A 349 -102.47 -134.47 24.02
C GLY A 349 -101.58 -133.57 24.90
N PHE A 350 -101.14 -134.08 26.06
CA PHE A 350 -100.21 -133.39 26.95
C PHE A 350 -98.80 -133.29 26.37
N ALA A 351 -98.34 -134.32 25.66
CA ALA A 351 -97.04 -134.32 25.00
C ALA A 351 -96.94 -133.23 23.92
N VAL A 352 -98.02 -133.01 23.15
CA VAL A 352 -98.09 -131.93 22.15
C VAL A 352 -98.00 -130.56 22.84
N VAL A 353 -98.78 -130.32 23.91
CA VAL A 353 -98.73 -129.04 24.64
C VAL A 353 -97.35 -128.81 25.29
N ALA A 354 -96.74 -129.84 25.86
CA ALA A 354 -95.42 -129.72 26.47
C ALA A 354 -94.32 -129.44 25.43
N GLU A 355 -94.40 -130.02 24.23
CA GLU A 355 -93.47 -129.73 23.13
C GLU A 355 -93.67 -128.32 22.55
N GLU A 356 -94.91 -127.84 22.45
CA GLU A 356 -95.21 -126.44 22.08
C GLU A 356 -94.65 -125.45 23.12
N ILE A 357 -94.81 -125.72 24.43
CA ILE A 357 -94.23 -124.88 25.49
C ILE A 357 -92.69 -124.91 25.44
N ARG A 358 -92.09 -126.08 25.15
CA ARG A 358 -90.63 -126.22 25.00
C ARG A 358 -90.12 -125.42 23.81
N THR A 359 -90.84 -125.45 22.70
CA THR A 359 -90.54 -124.68 21.49
C THR A 359 -90.63 -123.18 21.80
N LEU A 360 -91.73 -122.71 22.40
CA LEU A 360 -91.92 -121.32 22.79
C LEU A 360 -90.86 -120.82 23.78
N SER A 361 -90.44 -121.67 24.73
CA SER A 361 -89.36 -121.36 25.67
C SER A 361 -87.98 -121.31 25.01
N THR A 362 -87.77 -122.10 23.94
CA THR A 362 -86.53 -122.05 23.17
C THR A 362 -86.48 -120.79 22.29
N GLU A 363 -87.60 -120.42 21.67
CA GLU A 363 -87.75 -119.17 20.91
C GLU A 363 -87.59 -117.95 21.83
N THR A 364 -88.25 -117.93 22.98
CA THR A 364 -88.14 -116.84 23.97
C THR A 364 -86.70 -116.68 24.45
N LYS A 365 -85.98 -117.79 24.66
CA LYS A 365 -84.55 -117.77 24.99
C LYS A 365 -83.70 -117.18 23.86
N ALA A 366 -83.96 -117.60 22.62
CA ALA A 366 -83.27 -117.08 21.45
C ALA A 366 -83.52 -115.56 21.27
N SER A 367 -84.75 -115.10 21.45
CA SER A 367 -85.10 -113.67 21.42
C SER A 367 -84.46 -112.89 22.56
N SER A 368 -84.45 -113.42 23.78
CA SER A 368 -83.79 -112.78 24.94
C SER A 368 -82.29 -112.60 24.69
N LYS A 369 -81.65 -113.61 24.10
CA LYS A 369 -80.24 -113.53 23.68
C LYS A 369 -80.01 -112.47 22.60
N GLN A 370 -80.87 -112.39 21.60
CA GLN A 370 -80.79 -111.33 20.57
C GLN A 370 -80.95 -109.92 21.17
N ILE A 371 -81.84 -109.75 22.15
CA ILE A 371 -82.00 -108.49 22.90
C ILE A 371 -80.72 -108.19 23.69
N GLN A 372 -80.15 -109.17 24.40
CA GLN A 372 -78.91 -109.00 25.16
C GLN A 372 -77.73 -108.60 24.27
N ASP A 373 -77.58 -109.22 23.10
CA ASP A 373 -76.56 -108.85 22.11
C ASP A 373 -76.78 -107.42 21.59
N ALA A 374 -78.03 -106.98 21.41
CA ALA A 374 -78.36 -105.61 21.02
C ALA A 374 -78.02 -104.60 22.13
N LEU A 375 -78.32 -104.93 23.39
CA LEU A 375 -77.99 -104.11 24.56
C LEU A 375 -76.47 -103.96 24.72
N MET A 376 -75.69 -105.02 24.51
CA MET A 376 -74.22 -104.94 24.53
C MET A 376 -73.67 -103.98 23.47
N ARG A 377 -74.23 -104.01 22.25
CA ARG A 377 -73.83 -103.06 21.20
C ARG A 377 -74.19 -101.62 21.56
N LEU A 378 -75.36 -101.42 22.19
CA LEU A 378 -75.81 -100.09 22.61
C LEU A 378 -74.97 -99.54 23.77
N ASP A 379 -74.53 -100.38 24.70
CA ASP A 379 -73.57 -100.04 25.76
C ASP A 379 -72.21 -99.59 25.18
N GLU A 380 -71.67 -100.33 24.21
CA GLU A 380 -70.44 -99.93 23.51
C GLU A 380 -70.58 -98.57 22.78
N ILE A 381 -71.73 -98.34 22.13
CA ILE A 381 -72.03 -97.07 21.45
C ILE A 381 -72.15 -95.93 22.47
N SER A 382 -72.84 -96.17 23.59
CA SER A 382 -72.99 -95.19 24.68
C SER A 382 -71.63 -94.79 25.26
N GLY A 383 -70.77 -95.77 25.56
CA GLY A 383 -69.41 -95.51 26.05
C GLY A 383 -68.55 -94.70 25.07
N LYS A 384 -68.67 -94.95 23.75
CA LYS A 384 -68.03 -94.12 22.72
C LYS A 384 -68.58 -92.69 22.73
N MET A 385 -69.89 -92.52 22.90
CA MET A 385 -70.54 -91.20 22.91
C MET A 385 -70.13 -90.38 24.13
N THR A 386 -70.04 -90.98 25.32
CA THR A 386 -69.53 -90.33 26.54
C THR A 386 -68.09 -89.84 26.33
N LYS A 387 -67.21 -90.70 25.79
CA LYS A 387 -65.82 -90.31 25.51
C LYS A 387 -65.74 -89.14 24.51
N SER A 388 -66.56 -89.15 23.46
CA SER A 388 -66.62 -88.04 22.50
C SER A 388 -67.09 -86.72 23.14
N ILE A 389 -67.98 -86.77 24.13
CA ILE A 389 -68.43 -85.57 24.85
C ILE A 389 -67.34 -85.05 25.80
N GLU A 390 -66.64 -85.93 26.52
CA GLU A 390 -65.48 -85.53 27.34
C GLU A 390 -64.40 -84.84 26.48
N GLU A 391 -64.09 -85.38 25.31
CA GLU A 391 -63.16 -84.77 24.36
C GLU A 391 -63.69 -83.41 23.86
N THR A 392 -65.00 -83.29 23.60
CA THR A 392 -65.64 -82.04 23.18
C THR A 392 -65.54 -80.96 24.26
N LEU A 393 -65.84 -81.29 25.52
CA LEU A 393 -65.72 -80.37 26.65
C LEU A 393 -64.27 -79.89 26.84
N LYS A 394 -63.30 -80.79 26.69
CA LYS A 394 -61.87 -80.44 26.75
C LYS A 394 -61.47 -79.47 25.62
N LEU A 395 -61.99 -79.66 24.41
CA LEU A 395 -61.75 -78.74 23.28
C LEU A 395 -62.41 -77.37 23.50
N ILE A 396 -63.60 -77.34 24.10
CA ILE A 396 -64.27 -76.07 24.46
C ILE A 396 -63.44 -75.29 25.49
N GLN A 397 -62.92 -75.97 26.52
CA GLN A 397 -62.05 -75.36 27.53
C GLN A 397 -60.80 -74.73 26.89
N LEU A 398 -60.13 -75.48 26.00
CA LEU A 398 -58.96 -75.00 25.27
C LEU A 398 -59.30 -73.81 24.37
N THR A 399 -60.48 -73.82 23.75
CA THR A 399 -60.96 -72.71 22.90
C THR A 399 -61.17 -71.45 23.73
N LEU A 400 -61.78 -71.55 24.92
CA LEU A 400 -61.97 -70.42 25.83
C LEU A 400 -60.63 -69.82 26.30
N GLU A 401 -59.64 -70.66 26.61
CA GLU A 401 -58.29 -70.19 26.96
C GLU A 401 -57.65 -69.41 25.81
N LYS A 402 -57.73 -69.94 24.58
CA LYS A 402 -57.19 -69.27 23.38
C LYS A 402 -57.91 -67.97 23.03
N VAL A 403 -59.24 -67.92 23.20
CA VAL A 403 -60.02 -66.70 23.00
C VAL A 403 -59.62 -65.62 24.01
N THR A 404 -59.40 -65.99 25.27
CA THR A 404 -58.95 -65.06 26.32
C THR A 404 -57.59 -64.45 25.98
N LEU A 405 -56.61 -65.29 25.61
CA LEU A 405 -55.28 -64.82 25.20
C LEU A 405 -55.34 -63.94 23.95
N THR A 406 -56.22 -64.26 23.00
CA THR A 406 -56.42 -63.43 21.80
C THR A 406 -57.02 -62.06 22.17
N GLY A 407 -57.96 -62.03 23.13
CA GLY A 407 -58.52 -60.78 23.65
C GLY A 407 -57.49 -59.87 24.31
N GLU A 408 -56.56 -60.45 25.10
CA GLU A 408 -55.44 -59.70 25.67
C GLU A 408 -54.55 -59.06 24.59
N ASN A 409 -54.26 -59.81 23.51
CA ASN A 409 -53.50 -59.28 22.37
C ASN A 409 -54.24 -58.15 21.63
N VAL A 410 -55.56 -58.27 21.44
CA VAL A 410 -56.38 -57.21 20.83
C VAL A 410 -56.39 -55.94 21.68
N ASN A 411 -56.47 -56.07 23.00
CA ASN A 411 -56.36 -54.93 23.92
C ASN A 411 -54.98 -54.26 23.81
N LYS A 412 -53.91 -55.06 23.68
CA LYS A 412 -52.56 -54.54 23.47
C LYS A 412 -52.44 -53.80 22.14
N ILE A 413 -53.01 -54.32 21.05
CA ILE A 413 -53.04 -53.64 19.74
C ILE A 413 -53.73 -52.27 19.86
N THR A 414 -54.85 -52.19 20.59
CA THR A 414 -55.54 -50.92 20.83
C THR A 414 -54.66 -49.92 21.58
N ALA A 415 -53.96 -50.36 22.63
CA ALA A 415 -53.04 -49.52 23.39
C ALA A 415 -51.86 -49.04 22.54
N ASP A 416 -51.22 -49.95 21.79
CA ASP A 416 -50.10 -49.65 20.90
C ASP A 416 -50.53 -48.68 19.78
N SER A 417 -51.74 -48.82 19.25
CA SER A 417 -52.31 -47.91 18.25
C SER A 417 -52.57 -46.51 18.82
N SER A 418 -53.09 -46.42 20.05
CA SER A 418 -53.26 -45.13 20.74
C SER A 418 -51.93 -44.41 20.94
N GLN A 419 -50.91 -45.14 21.38
CA GLN A 419 -49.55 -44.59 21.55
C GLN A 419 -48.94 -44.16 20.20
N MET A 420 -49.19 -44.91 19.12
CA MET A 420 -48.80 -44.51 17.77
C MET A 420 -49.43 -43.16 17.38
N GLY A 421 -50.72 -42.96 17.70
CA GLY A 421 -51.42 -41.69 17.47
C GLY A 421 -50.74 -40.51 18.17
N GLU A 422 -50.29 -40.69 19.42
CA GLU A 422 -49.53 -39.66 20.15
C GLU A 422 -48.19 -39.35 19.46
N HIS A 423 -47.44 -40.38 19.04
CA HIS A 423 -46.16 -40.19 18.34
C HIS A 423 -46.34 -39.49 16.99
N ILE A 424 -47.39 -39.80 16.24
CA ILE A 424 -47.72 -39.11 14.99
C ILE A 424 -47.95 -37.61 15.24
N GLN A 425 -48.61 -37.25 16.33
CA GLN A 425 -48.82 -35.85 16.69
C GLN A 425 -47.51 -35.11 17.06
N VAL A 426 -46.57 -35.80 17.71
CA VAL A 426 -45.22 -35.25 17.97
C VAL A 426 -44.47 -35.00 16.66
N ILE A 427 -44.56 -35.94 15.71
CA ILE A 427 -43.93 -35.80 14.38
C ILE A 427 -44.56 -34.63 13.60
N ASP A 428 -45.88 -34.47 13.63
CA ASP A 428 -46.59 -33.35 12.99
C ASP A 428 -46.12 -31.99 13.51
N ASN A 429 -45.96 -31.86 14.83
CA ASN A 429 -45.42 -30.63 15.42
C ASN A 429 -43.97 -30.37 15.00
N ALA A 430 -43.12 -31.39 15.00
CA ALA A 430 -41.73 -31.25 14.56
C ALA A 430 -41.63 -30.82 13.09
N ILE A 431 -42.50 -31.33 12.22
CA ILE A 431 -42.54 -30.96 10.80
C ILE A 431 -42.99 -29.50 10.60
N LYS A 432 -43.95 -29.01 11.40
CA LYS A 432 -44.33 -27.58 11.41
C LYS A 432 -43.19 -26.66 11.86
N GLU A 433 -42.36 -27.11 12.79
CA GLU A 433 -41.15 -26.37 13.19
C GLU A 433 -40.12 -26.34 12.07
N VAL A 434 -39.93 -27.45 11.34
CA VAL A 434 -39.07 -27.51 10.15
C VAL A 434 -39.59 -26.57 9.06
N GLU A 435 -40.90 -26.56 8.79
CA GLU A 435 -41.54 -25.63 7.84
C GLU A 435 -41.25 -24.17 8.21
N THR A 436 -41.45 -23.81 9.48
CA THR A 436 -41.21 -22.45 9.99
C THR A 436 -39.74 -22.05 9.86
N SER A 437 -38.83 -22.96 10.21
CA SER A 437 -37.38 -22.74 10.09
C SER A 437 -36.95 -22.59 8.63
N ASN A 438 -37.53 -23.39 7.72
CA ASN A 438 -37.27 -23.28 6.29
C ASN A 438 -37.74 -21.93 5.72
N ARG A 439 -38.90 -21.43 6.15
CA ARG A 439 -39.37 -20.09 5.76
C ARG A 439 -38.42 -18.99 6.22
N GLN A 440 -37.89 -19.08 7.44
CA GLN A 440 -36.87 -18.14 7.93
C GLN A 440 -35.56 -18.23 7.14
N LEU A 441 -35.15 -19.45 6.75
CA LEU A 441 -33.99 -19.63 5.87
C LEU A 441 -34.20 -18.92 4.52
N VAL A 442 -35.37 -19.06 3.90
CA VAL A 442 -35.70 -18.35 2.65
C VAL A 442 -35.61 -16.83 2.82
N GLU A 443 -36.16 -16.28 3.90
CA GLU A 443 -36.06 -14.84 4.21
C GLU A 443 -34.61 -14.39 4.40
N ASN A 444 -33.81 -15.17 5.14
CA ASN A 444 -32.37 -14.90 5.33
C ASN A 444 -31.60 -14.94 4.02
N MET A 445 -31.89 -15.90 3.13
CA MET A 445 -31.24 -15.98 1.82
C MET A 445 -31.58 -14.79 0.92
N LYS A 446 -32.81 -14.27 1.01
CA LYS A 446 -33.18 -13.02 0.33
C LYS A 446 -32.34 -11.84 0.85
N TYR A 447 -32.18 -11.73 2.16
CA TYR A 447 -31.36 -10.67 2.76
C TYR A 447 -29.88 -10.78 2.35
N ILE A 448 -29.33 -12.00 2.30
CA ILE A 448 -27.97 -12.25 1.79
C ILE A 448 -27.87 -11.81 0.33
N SER A 449 -28.85 -12.12 -0.52
CA SER A 449 -28.85 -11.68 -1.92
C SER A 449 -28.80 -10.15 -2.05
N GLU A 450 -29.56 -9.42 -1.24
CA GLU A 450 -29.54 -7.94 -1.22
C GLU A 450 -28.17 -7.39 -0.78
N ILE A 451 -27.50 -8.06 0.17
CA ILE A 451 -26.13 -7.72 0.58
C ILE A 451 -25.14 -7.98 -0.56
N VAL A 452 -25.26 -9.11 -1.26
CA VAL A 452 -24.37 -9.46 -2.38
C VAL A 452 -24.49 -8.44 -3.52
N ASP A 453 -25.71 -7.98 -3.83
CA ASP A 453 -25.94 -6.92 -4.80
C ASP A 453 -25.27 -5.60 -4.37
N THR A 454 -25.44 -5.23 -3.10
CA THR A 454 -24.81 -4.03 -2.54
C THR A 454 -23.28 -4.13 -2.56
N MET A 455 -22.72 -5.28 -2.19
CA MET A 455 -21.28 -5.54 -2.27
C MET A 455 -20.76 -5.40 -3.70
N THR A 456 -21.50 -5.89 -4.70
CA THR A 456 -21.12 -5.76 -6.12
C THR A 456 -20.99 -4.30 -6.52
N LEU A 457 -21.93 -3.44 -6.10
CA LEU A 457 -21.86 -2.01 -6.33
C LEU A 457 -20.65 -1.37 -5.64
N CYS A 458 -20.42 -1.68 -4.36
CA CYS A 458 -19.27 -1.15 -3.62
C CYS A 458 -17.93 -1.58 -4.19
N ILE A 459 -17.81 -2.83 -4.66
CA ILE A 459 -16.59 -3.33 -5.32
C ILE A 459 -16.36 -2.55 -6.62
N HIS A 460 -17.39 -2.34 -7.43
CA HIS A 460 -17.26 -1.57 -8.67
C HIS A 460 -16.83 -0.11 -8.37
N ASP A 461 -17.46 0.55 -7.40
CA ASP A 461 -17.09 1.92 -7.03
C ASP A 461 -15.64 1.99 -6.53
N SER A 462 -15.20 1.00 -5.74
CA SER A 462 -13.84 0.90 -5.22
C SER A 462 -12.80 0.63 -6.31
N ASP A 463 -13.14 -0.20 -7.31
CA ASP A 463 -12.30 -0.44 -8.47
C ASP A 463 -12.11 0.86 -9.30
N ASP A 464 -13.19 1.59 -9.56
CA ASP A 464 -13.14 2.86 -10.29
C ASP A 464 -12.33 3.93 -9.54
N ILE A 465 -12.51 4.04 -8.22
CA ILE A 465 -11.70 4.94 -7.38
C ILE A 465 -10.22 4.55 -7.45
N SER A 466 -9.91 3.26 -7.35
CA SER A 466 -8.53 2.76 -7.38
C SER A 466 -7.86 3.01 -8.74
N GLN A 467 -8.57 2.80 -9.85
CA GLN A 467 -8.08 3.16 -11.18
C GLN A 467 -7.82 4.67 -11.31
N ARG A 468 -8.73 5.50 -10.80
CA ARG A 468 -8.54 6.96 -10.77
C ARG A 468 -7.34 7.36 -9.92
N MET A 469 -7.10 6.70 -8.79
CA MET A 469 -5.93 6.93 -7.95
C MET A 469 -4.62 6.63 -8.69
N VAL A 470 -4.52 5.47 -9.35
CA VAL A 470 -3.33 5.13 -10.17
C VAL A 470 -3.07 6.22 -11.22
N SER A 471 -4.11 6.68 -11.92
CA SER A 471 -3.98 7.78 -12.89
C SER A 471 -3.48 9.08 -12.26
N LYS A 472 -3.94 9.43 -11.04
CA LYS A 472 -3.47 10.62 -10.33
C LYS A 472 -2.03 10.48 -9.82
N TYR A 473 -1.60 9.28 -9.46
CA TYR A 473 -0.20 9.04 -9.11
C TYR A 473 0.72 9.16 -10.32
N ASP A 474 0.28 8.69 -11.50
CA ASP A 474 1.02 8.90 -12.76
C ASP A 474 1.10 10.38 -13.16
N GLU A 475 0.00 11.13 -13.00
CA GLU A 475 -0.01 12.59 -13.19
C GLU A 475 0.96 13.28 -12.22
N SER A 476 0.99 12.86 -10.94
CA SER A 476 1.92 13.39 -9.94
C SER A 476 3.37 13.11 -10.30
N ALA A 477 3.69 11.90 -10.78
CA ALA A 477 5.04 11.56 -11.25
C ALA A 477 5.48 12.45 -12.43
N ASN A 478 4.57 12.74 -13.37
CA ASN A 478 4.85 13.64 -14.49
C ASN A 478 5.06 15.10 -14.03
N ASN A 479 4.27 15.57 -13.06
CA ASN A 479 4.43 16.90 -12.49
C ASN A 479 5.76 17.04 -11.75
N ILE A 480 6.17 16.00 -11.01
CA ILE A 480 7.48 15.93 -10.35
C ILE A 480 8.61 16.08 -11.37
N ASN A 481 8.57 15.32 -12.48
CA ASN A 481 9.58 15.42 -13.54
C ASN A 481 9.62 16.84 -14.14
N SER A 482 8.46 17.49 -14.28
CA SER A 482 8.39 18.86 -14.79
C SER A 482 9.01 19.88 -13.83
N ILE A 483 8.74 19.78 -12.53
CA ILE A 483 9.33 20.67 -11.52
C ILE A 483 10.84 20.47 -11.45
N GLU A 484 11.32 19.23 -11.50
CA GLU A 484 12.75 18.90 -11.51
C GLU A 484 13.46 19.58 -12.70
N ASN A 485 12.87 19.48 -13.90
CA ASN A 485 13.40 20.14 -15.11
C ASN A 485 13.46 21.68 -14.97
N GLU A 486 12.42 22.31 -14.41
CA GLU A 486 12.39 23.77 -14.22
C GLU A 486 13.42 24.24 -13.18
N ILE A 487 13.59 23.51 -12.08
CA ILE A 487 14.61 23.80 -11.06
C ILE A 487 16.00 23.67 -11.68
N GLN A 488 16.24 22.62 -12.45
CA GLN A 488 17.50 22.41 -13.15
C GLN A 488 17.79 23.55 -14.14
N ALA A 489 16.78 24.00 -14.89
CA ALA A 489 16.91 25.13 -15.81
C ALA A 489 17.19 26.46 -15.08
N LEU A 490 16.56 26.70 -13.92
CA LEU A 490 16.80 27.87 -13.07
C LEU A 490 18.24 27.89 -12.55
N MET A 491 18.73 26.76 -12.05
CA MET A 491 20.09 26.61 -11.53
C MET A 491 21.14 26.89 -12.62
N CYS A 492 20.94 26.36 -13.82
CA CYS A 492 21.78 26.65 -14.99
C CYS A 492 21.83 28.15 -15.33
N LYS A 493 20.68 28.84 -15.34
CA LYS A 493 20.61 30.28 -15.68
C LYS A 493 21.30 31.18 -14.65
N LEU A 494 21.37 30.77 -13.39
CA LEU A 494 22.00 31.54 -12.32
C LEU A 494 23.54 31.51 -12.38
N GLY A 495 24.15 30.76 -13.31
CA GLY A 495 25.60 30.71 -13.48
C GLY A 495 26.34 30.12 -12.27
N ILE A 496 25.59 29.49 -11.36
CA ILE A 496 26.13 28.66 -10.29
C ILE A 496 26.47 27.31 -10.92
N GLY A 497 27.51 27.30 -11.76
CA GLY A 497 28.17 26.05 -12.15
C GLY A 497 28.60 25.31 -10.89
N GLY A 498 28.25 24.03 -10.82
CA GLY A 498 28.48 23.20 -9.64
C GLY A 498 27.21 22.82 -8.90
N PHE A 499 26.14 22.50 -9.63
CA PHE A 499 25.19 21.50 -9.15
C PHE A 499 24.75 20.62 -10.31
N MET A 500 25.07 19.35 -10.19
CA MET A 500 24.68 18.25 -11.04
C MET A 500 25.18 18.37 -12.48
N GLY A 501 26.45 18.77 -12.60
CA GLY A 501 27.16 18.86 -13.88
C GLY A 501 28.36 17.92 -13.91
N ILE A 502 29.15 18.03 -14.98
CA ILE A 502 30.42 17.30 -15.07
C ILE A 502 31.33 17.63 -13.87
N GLU A 503 31.20 18.82 -13.28
CA GLU A 503 31.99 19.35 -12.15
C GLU A 503 31.86 18.58 -10.82
N ASP A 504 30.77 17.83 -10.62
CA ASP A 504 30.61 17.00 -9.41
C ASP A 504 31.30 15.63 -9.53
N ILE A 505 31.80 15.33 -10.73
CA ILE A 505 32.38 14.03 -11.05
C ILE A 505 33.86 14.04 -10.70
N ASN A 506 34.20 13.37 -9.61
CA ASN A 506 35.58 13.24 -9.18
C ASN A 506 36.24 11.97 -9.75
N PRO A 507 37.57 11.98 -9.95
CA PRO A 507 38.32 10.75 -10.19
C PRO A 507 38.01 9.70 -9.12
N GLY A 508 37.77 8.47 -9.56
CA GLY A 508 37.43 7.34 -8.68
C GLY A 508 35.94 6.96 -8.62
N MET A 509 35.07 7.72 -9.29
CA MET A 509 33.64 7.42 -9.32
C MET A 509 33.32 6.28 -10.29
N LYS A 510 32.41 5.38 -9.90
CA LYS A 510 31.97 4.27 -10.75
C LYS A 510 31.09 4.77 -11.89
N ALA A 511 31.39 4.31 -13.10
CA ALA A 511 30.66 4.60 -14.32
C ALA A 511 30.20 3.31 -14.99
N THR A 512 29.01 3.33 -15.58
CA THR A 512 28.53 2.30 -16.50
C THR A 512 28.21 2.92 -17.85
N ILE A 513 28.54 2.21 -18.92
CA ILE A 513 28.28 2.64 -20.29
C ILE A 513 27.45 1.58 -20.99
N ARG A 514 26.41 1.98 -21.70
CA ARG A 514 25.69 1.12 -22.66
C ARG A 514 25.78 1.73 -24.03
N LEU A 515 26.29 0.97 -24.99
CA LEU A 515 26.34 1.40 -26.39
C LEU A 515 24.96 1.28 -27.01
N THR A 516 24.53 2.28 -27.79
CA THR A 516 23.19 2.24 -28.43
C THR A 516 23.03 1.05 -29.39
N GLU A 517 24.13 0.54 -29.94
CA GLU A 517 24.15 -0.64 -30.85
C GLU A 517 24.03 -1.99 -30.13
N ASN A 518 24.28 -2.04 -28.81
CA ASN A 518 24.16 -3.26 -28.00
C ASN A 518 23.65 -2.91 -26.58
N PRO A 519 22.35 -2.64 -26.44
CA PRO A 519 21.77 -2.11 -25.20
C PRO A 519 21.75 -3.11 -24.04
N ASP A 520 21.85 -4.42 -24.32
CA ASP A 520 21.80 -5.49 -23.31
C ASP A 520 23.12 -5.70 -22.57
N HIS A 521 24.24 -5.25 -23.14
CA HIS A 521 25.56 -5.39 -22.53
C HIS A 521 26.00 -4.09 -21.83
N VAL A 522 26.32 -4.17 -20.54
CA VAL A 522 26.73 -3.04 -19.71
C VAL A 522 28.23 -3.10 -19.48
N PHE A 523 28.95 -2.04 -19.87
CA PHE A 523 30.36 -1.90 -19.60
C PHE A 523 30.58 -1.16 -18.29
N HIS A 524 31.34 -1.75 -17.37
CA HIS A 524 31.66 -1.17 -16.06
C HIS A 524 33.04 -0.51 -16.08
N GLY A 525 33.18 0.60 -15.35
CA GLY A 525 34.43 1.33 -15.26
C GLY A 525 34.47 2.39 -14.18
N GLU A 526 35.53 3.20 -14.21
CA GLU A 526 35.82 4.23 -13.23
C GLU A 526 36.26 5.53 -13.91
N VAL A 527 35.88 6.67 -13.34
CA VAL A 527 36.28 7.99 -13.82
C VAL A 527 37.75 8.24 -13.50
N LEU A 528 38.56 8.48 -14.52
CA LEU A 528 39.98 8.82 -14.37
C LEU A 528 40.18 10.33 -14.22
N LYS A 529 39.58 11.10 -15.13
CA LYS A 529 39.72 12.55 -15.19
C LYS A 529 38.48 13.21 -15.76
N GLN A 530 38.27 14.43 -15.33
CA GLN A 530 37.14 15.27 -15.72
C GLN A 530 37.66 16.59 -16.29
N TYR A 531 37.14 17.00 -17.45
CA TYR A 531 37.33 18.31 -18.06
C TYR A 531 35.98 19.01 -18.24
N SER A 532 35.97 20.28 -18.63
CA SER A 532 34.75 21.08 -18.76
C SER A 532 33.70 20.54 -19.75
N ASN A 533 34.07 19.62 -20.65
CA ASN A 533 33.15 19.05 -21.65
C ASN A 533 33.43 17.57 -21.98
N GLN A 534 34.31 16.91 -21.20
CA GLN A 534 34.77 15.55 -21.47
C GLN A 534 35.04 14.80 -20.17
N ILE A 535 34.69 13.52 -20.15
CA ILE A 535 34.99 12.60 -19.05
C ILE A 535 35.84 11.46 -19.60
N ILE A 536 36.96 11.20 -18.94
CA ILE A 536 37.85 10.07 -19.27
C ILE A 536 37.56 8.94 -18.30
N LEU A 537 37.28 7.76 -18.84
CA LEU A 537 36.90 6.56 -18.11
C LEU A 537 37.89 5.43 -18.40
N SER A 538 38.16 4.63 -17.36
CA SER A 538 38.78 3.32 -17.49
C SER A 538 37.68 2.26 -17.44
N LEU A 539 37.55 1.43 -18.47
CA LEU A 539 36.62 0.30 -18.48
C LEU A 539 37.38 -0.99 -18.12
N GLU A 540 36.70 -1.91 -17.44
CA GLU A 540 37.25 -3.23 -17.10
C GLU A 540 37.49 -4.09 -18.36
N GLU A 541 36.66 -3.90 -19.39
CA GLU A 541 36.80 -4.54 -20.70
C GLU A 541 37.41 -3.59 -21.73
N LYS A 542 38.44 -4.04 -22.45
CA LYS A 542 39.06 -3.27 -23.53
C LYS A 542 38.22 -3.39 -24.81
N LEU A 543 37.59 -2.29 -25.24
CA LEU A 543 37.00 -2.20 -26.58
C LEU A 543 37.82 -1.29 -27.51
N SER A 544 37.85 -1.64 -28.79
CA SER A 544 38.47 -0.83 -29.84
C SER A 544 37.44 -0.51 -30.93
N PHE A 545 36.99 0.74 -31.01
CA PHE A 545 36.14 1.22 -32.10
C PHE A 545 36.92 2.19 -33.01
N ARG A 546 36.67 2.14 -34.32
CA ARG A 546 37.33 3.05 -35.30
C ARG A 546 36.68 4.45 -35.39
N ASN A 547 35.39 4.56 -35.06
CA ASN A 547 34.58 5.76 -35.19
C ASN A 547 33.86 6.06 -33.86
N ASN A 548 33.47 7.32 -33.64
CA ASN A 548 32.66 7.74 -32.49
C ASN A 548 31.34 6.95 -32.47
N LYS A 549 30.97 6.46 -31.28
CA LYS A 549 29.69 5.77 -31.06
C LYS A 549 28.82 6.57 -30.12
N SER A 550 27.50 6.42 -30.26
CA SER A 550 26.55 6.94 -29.28
C SER A 550 26.41 5.94 -28.14
N CYS A 551 26.37 6.44 -26.91
CA CYS A 551 26.13 5.64 -25.72
C CYS A 551 25.25 6.36 -24.71
N SER A 552 24.66 5.60 -23.80
CA SER A 552 24.23 6.14 -22.51
C SER A 552 25.31 5.85 -21.48
N ILE A 553 25.58 6.84 -20.65
CA ILE A 553 26.54 6.75 -19.55
C ILE A 553 25.82 7.04 -18.25
N GLN A 554 26.10 6.24 -17.23
CA GLN A 554 25.62 6.48 -15.87
C GLN A 554 26.82 6.57 -14.94
N ILE A 555 26.93 7.65 -14.17
CA ILE A 555 28.03 7.86 -13.21
C ILE A 555 27.42 8.00 -11.82
N THR A 556 27.98 7.27 -10.86
CA THR A 556 27.53 7.33 -9.47
C THR A 556 28.27 8.44 -8.74
N VAL A 557 27.54 9.51 -8.39
CA VAL A 557 28.07 10.68 -7.68
C VAL A 557 27.42 10.71 -6.28
N GLY A 558 28.10 10.16 -5.28
CA GLY A 558 27.52 9.96 -3.96
C GLY A 558 26.38 8.92 -3.99
N ASN A 559 25.15 9.32 -3.61
CA ASN A 559 23.95 8.47 -3.62
C ASN A 559 23.07 8.69 -4.88
N VAL A 560 23.57 9.43 -5.85
CA VAL A 560 22.78 9.93 -6.99
C VAL A 560 23.37 9.39 -8.29
N LEU A 561 22.52 8.93 -9.20
CA LEU A 561 22.95 8.41 -10.50
C LEU A 561 22.80 9.49 -11.57
N TYR A 562 23.93 9.89 -12.16
CA TYR A 562 23.99 10.89 -13.21
C TYR A 562 23.96 10.17 -14.54
N CYS A 563 22.86 10.28 -15.27
CA CYS A 563 22.64 9.59 -16.54
C CYS A 563 22.71 10.59 -17.69
N TRP A 564 23.59 10.37 -18.66
CA TRP A 564 23.50 11.05 -19.95
C TRP A 564 23.14 10.04 -21.02
N ASP A 565 22.05 10.33 -21.72
CA ASP A 565 21.62 9.55 -22.87
C ASP A 565 22.14 10.19 -24.16
N ASN A 566 22.51 9.36 -25.14
CA ASN A 566 22.99 9.78 -26.47
C ASN A 566 24.25 10.68 -26.46
N VAL A 567 25.24 10.33 -25.64
CA VAL A 567 26.55 11.00 -25.63
C VAL A 567 27.55 10.29 -26.54
N SER A 568 28.48 11.06 -27.11
CA SER A 568 29.49 10.56 -28.04
C SER A 568 30.68 9.99 -27.28
N VAL A 569 31.01 8.72 -27.50
CA VAL A 569 32.19 8.06 -26.92
C VAL A 569 33.21 7.71 -28.00
N HIS A 570 34.48 7.96 -27.71
CA HIS A 570 35.63 7.53 -28.51
C HIS A 570 36.76 7.01 -27.62
N VAL A 571 37.68 6.22 -28.20
CA VAL A 571 38.82 5.66 -27.47
C VAL A 571 40.06 6.49 -27.80
N ASP A 572 40.78 6.95 -26.79
CA ASP A 572 42.07 7.62 -26.96
C ASP A 572 43.10 6.63 -27.52
N LYS A 573 43.69 6.98 -28.68
CA LYS A 573 44.65 6.13 -29.42
C LYS A 573 45.96 5.91 -28.69
N THR A 574 46.25 6.71 -27.66
CA THR A 574 47.54 6.71 -26.94
C THR A 574 47.49 5.92 -25.64
N THR A 575 46.38 5.98 -24.90
CA THR A 575 46.24 5.33 -23.58
C THR A 575 45.22 4.19 -23.56
N SER A 576 44.42 4.02 -24.63
CA SER A 576 43.27 3.09 -24.68
C SER A 576 42.15 3.43 -23.68
N ASP A 577 42.12 4.66 -23.15
CA ASP A 577 41.07 5.14 -22.27
C ASP A 577 39.85 5.64 -23.06
N PHE A 578 38.69 5.61 -22.42
CA PHE A 578 37.44 6.01 -23.05
C PHE A 578 37.16 7.48 -22.77
N VAL A 579 37.04 8.27 -23.82
CA VAL A 579 36.70 9.69 -23.74
C VAL A 579 35.25 9.85 -24.16
N VAL A 580 34.43 10.25 -23.19
CA VAL A 580 33.02 10.56 -23.40
C VAL A 580 32.88 12.07 -23.51
N GLU A 581 32.42 12.53 -24.67
CA GLU A 581 32.07 13.92 -24.91
C GLU A 581 30.65 14.15 -24.39
N ILE A 582 30.55 14.96 -23.34
CA ILE A 582 29.29 15.27 -22.71
C ILE A 582 28.77 16.57 -23.30
N THR A 583 27.63 16.51 -23.98
CA THR A 583 26.94 17.67 -24.52
C THR A 583 25.61 17.84 -23.78
N GLY A 584 25.65 18.42 -22.58
CA GLY A 584 24.45 18.69 -21.79
C GLY A 584 24.56 18.28 -20.32
N SER A 585 23.51 18.59 -19.56
CA SER A 585 23.39 18.18 -18.16
C SER A 585 22.88 16.74 -18.05
N PRO A 586 23.29 15.98 -17.02
CA PRO A 586 22.78 14.64 -16.76
C PRO A 586 21.30 14.70 -16.38
N ASN A 587 20.55 13.68 -16.78
CA ASN A 587 19.34 13.29 -16.13
C ASN A 587 19.70 12.65 -14.79
N ILE A 588 19.12 13.15 -13.71
CA ILE A 588 19.43 12.69 -12.37
C ILE A 588 18.38 11.67 -11.96
N LEU A 589 18.79 10.41 -11.91
CA LEU A 589 17.98 9.40 -11.28
C LEU A 589 18.38 9.33 -9.82
N ASN A 590 17.52 9.86 -8.95
CA ASN A 590 17.59 9.53 -7.54
C ASN A 590 17.22 8.06 -7.39
N ARG A 591 18.25 7.21 -7.46
CA ARG A 591 18.14 5.84 -7.04
C ARG A 591 18.13 5.89 -5.51
N ARG A 592 17.11 5.28 -4.89
CA ARG A 592 17.33 4.73 -3.55
C ARG A 592 18.62 3.93 -3.65
N LYS A 593 19.59 4.21 -2.78
CA LYS A 593 20.92 3.58 -2.81
C LYS A 593 20.82 2.05 -2.93
N TYR A 594 19.74 1.47 -2.38
CA TYR A 594 19.37 0.07 -2.50
C TYR A 594 17.85 -0.12 -2.72
N PRO A 595 17.44 -1.17 -3.43
CA PRO A 595 16.02 -1.55 -3.53
C PRO A 595 15.46 -1.94 -2.16
N ARG A 596 14.13 -1.90 -2.01
CA ARG A 596 13.41 -2.29 -0.79
C ARG A 596 12.55 -3.51 -1.05
N ALA A 597 12.56 -4.47 -0.13
CA ALA A 597 11.61 -5.58 -0.10
C ALA A 597 10.55 -5.32 0.97
N ASP A 598 9.30 -5.67 0.66
CA ASP A 598 8.21 -5.62 1.62
C ASP A 598 8.38 -6.73 2.65
N LEU A 599 8.17 -6.39 3.91
CA LEU A 599 8.22 -7.29 5.05
C LEU A 599 6.98 -7.09 5.89
N SER A 600 6.58 -8.12 6.62
CA SER A 600 5.38 -8.04 7.45
C SER A 600 5.55 -8.69 8.83
N ASN A 601 6.79 -8.92 9.23
CA ASN A 601 7.17 -9.45 10.54
C ASN A 601 6.78 -8.48 11.66
N PHE A 602 6.43 -9.00 12.83
CA PHE A 602 6.33 -8.18 14.04
C PHE A 602 7.73 -7.70 14.47
N CYS A 603 7.80 -6.55 15.13
CA CYS A 603 9.05 -5.98 15.62
C CYS A 603 8.87 -5.25 16.96
N ASN A 604 9.96 -5.15 17.71
CA ASN A 604 10.04 -4.35 18.93
C ASN A 604 10.94 -3.15 18.66
N ILE A 605 10.43 -1.93 18.89
CA ILE A 605 11.13 -0.67 18.64
C ILE A 605 11.54 -0.06 19.98
N THR A 606 12.82 0.14 20.23
CA THR A 606 13.33 0.78 21.46
C THR A 606 13.94 2.13 21.13
N VAL A 607 13.45 3.19 21.77
CA VAL A 607 13.96 4.56 21.58
C VAL A 607 15.27 4.71 22.34
N LYS A 608 16.37 5.09 21.67
CA LYS A 608 17.70 5.12 22.32
C LYS A 608 17.82 6.14 23.44
N ASN A 609 17.13 7.27 23.32
CA ASN A 609 17.22 8.36 24.30
C ASN A 609 16.44 8.09 25.58
N THR A 610 15.29 7.42 25.49
CA THR A 610 14.38 7.20 26.63
C THR A 610 14.44 5.76 27.15
N GLY A 611 14.87 4.80 26.33
CA GLY A 611 14.83 3.37 26.62
C GLY A 611 13.42 2.77 26.56
N GLU A 612 12.41 3.54 26.13
CA GLU A 612 11.04 3.04 25.97
C GLU A 612 10.93 2.10 24.79
N THR A 613 10.20 1.00 24.96
CA THR A 613 9.98 -0.01 23.93
C THR A 613 8.51 -0.04 23.50
N PHE A 614 8.29 -0.02 22.19
CA PHE A 614 7.00 -0.11 21.53
C PHE A 614 6.94 -1.38 20.66
N GLN A 615 5.74 -1.86 20.39
CA GLN A 615 5.53 -2.95 19.42
C GLN A 615 5.08 -2.36 18.09
N GLY A 616 5.50 -2.99 17.01
CA GLY A 616 5.10 -2.61 15.67
C GLY A 616 5.22 -3.77 14.69
N ARG A 617 5.05 -3.45 13.42
CA ARG A 617 5.18 -4.39 12.31
C ARG A 617 6.08 -3.80 11.25
N MET A 618 7.01 -4.58 10.72
CA MET A 618 7.79 -4.18 9.55
C MET A 618 6.84 -3.88 8.39
N GLU A 619 7.24 -2.91 7.58
CA GLU A 619 6.59 -2.56 6.31
C GLU A 619 7.53 -2.90 5.14
N ASN A 620 8.78 -2.44 5.21
CA ASN A 620 9.80 -2.73 4.21
C ASN A 620 11.22 -2.62 4.78
N ILE A 621 12.19 -3.18 4.06
CA ILE A 621 13.63 -3.09 4.39
C ILE A 621 14.47 -2.89 3.12
N SER A 622 15.54 -2.10 3.23
CA SER A 622 16.68 -2.04 2.30
C SER A 622 17.99 -2.15 3.07
N ALA A 623 19.10 -2.25 2.34
CA ALA A 623 20.43 -2.31 2.95
C ALA A 623 20.78 -1.07 3.79
N ASN A 624 20.12 0.08 3.59
CA ASN A 624 20.45 1.33 4.28
C ASN A 624 19.27 1.95 5.04
N GLY A 625 18.15 1.24 5.16
CA GLY A 625 16.93 1.81 5.75
C GLY A 625 15.82 0.78 5.87
N PHE A 626 14.81 1.13 6.62
CA PHE A 626 13.64 0.28 6.85
C PHE A 626 12.45 1.14 7.23
N ALA A 627 11.25 0.58 7.11
CA ALA A 627 10.04 1.20 7.61
C ALA A 627 9.21 0.21 8.43
N PHE A 628 8.47 0.75 9.39
CA PHE A 628 7.58 -0.02 10.25
C PHE A 628 6.31 0.77 10.56
N LEU A 629 5.28 0.02 10.96
CA LEU A 629 3.97 0.47 11.39
C LEU A 629 3.89 0.36 12.92
N CYS A 630 3.42 1.39 13.60
CA CYS A 630 3.19 1.40 15.05
C CYS A 630 1.97 2.26 15.40
N ASP A 631 1.18 1.87 16.40
CA ASP A 631 0.01 2.60 16.88
C ASP A 631 0.32 3.59 18.03
N ALA A 632 1.59 3.68 18.44
CA ALA A 632 1.98 4.50 19.57
C ALA A 632 2.03 6.00 19.21
N PRO A 633 1.28 6.88 19.91
CA PRO A 633 1.25 8.33 19.63
C PRO A 633 2.60 9.03 19.68
N PHE A 634 3.60 8.43 20.35
CA PHE A 634 4.98 8.90 20.36
C PHE A 634 5.52 9.15 18.94
N PHE A 635 5.14 8.31 17.96
CA PHE A 635 5.70 8.40 16.63
C PHE A 635 5.15 9.56 15.79
N ALA A 636 4.11 10.27 16.23
CA ALA A 636 3.52 11.41 15.53
C ALA A 636 4.51 12.55 15.24
N ASP A 637 5.45 12.81 16.17
CA ASP A 637 6.49 13.85 16.03
C ASP A 637 7.87 13.32 16.43
N SER A 638 8.20 12.14 15.92
CA SER A 638 9.43 11.41 16.28
C SER A 638 10.60 11.63 15.32
N LYS A 639 10.44 12.51 14.33
CA LYS A 639 11.48 12.79 13.32
C LYS A 639 12.76 13.29 13.99
N GLY A 640 13.89 12.70 13.61
CA GLY A 640 15.21 13.01 14.19
C GLY A 640 15.59 12.15 15.40
N THR A 641 14.77 11.16 15.77
CA THR A 641 15.04 10.28 16.91
C THR A 641 15.77 9.00 16.48
N ASP A 642 16.76 8.58 17.28
CA ASP A 642 17.44 7.30 17.08
C ASP A 642 16.72 6.15 17.81
N ILE A 643 16.58 5.04 17.10
CA ILE A 643 15.90 3.83 17.58
C ILE A 643 16.75 2.58 17.34
N LEU A 644 16.46 1.55 18.13
CA LEU A 644 16.89 0.18 17.92
C LEU A 644 15.65 -0.68 17.67
N LEU A 645 15.53 -1.26 16.49
CA LEU A 645 14.42 -2.12 16.10
C LEU A 645 14.88 -3.58 16.07
N ASN A 646 14.13 -4.48 16.68
CA ASN A 646 14.39 -5.92 16.61
C ASN A 646 13.25 -6.65 15.89
N ILE A 647 13.53 -7.21 14.72
CA ILE A 647 12.57 -7.96 13.89
C ILE A 647 12.37 -9.36 14.49
N LEU A 648 11.11 -9.74 14.73
CA LEU A 648 10.76 -11.05 15.25
C LEU A 648 10.66 -12.06 14.10
N SER A 649 11.31 -13.21 14.28
CA SER A 649 11.33 -14.30 13.28
C SER A 649 11.84 -13.86 11.91
N PHE A 650 12.93 -13.10 11.86
CA PHE A 650 13.54 -12.67 10.60
C PHE A 650 14.37 -13.80 9.97
N ASP A 651 14.33 -13.90 8.63
CA ASP A 651 15.04 -14.93 7.87
C ASP A 651 16.57 -14.86 8.02
N LEU A 652 17.08 -13.68 8.41
CA LEU A 652 18.48 -13.46 8.80
C LEU A 652 18.56 -13.15 10.32
N PRO A 653 18.68 -14.17 11.19
CA PRO A 653 18.65 -13.97 12.65
C PRO A 653 19.74 -13.03 13.15
N ASP A 654 20.94 -13.11 12.56
CA ASP A 654 22.10 -12.28 12.92
C ASP A 654 21.94 -10.81 12.51
N GLN A 655 20.95 -10.49 11.66
CA GLN A 655 20.65 -9.14 11.17
C GLN A 655 19.27 -8.64 11.63
N ALA A 656 18.66 -9.32 12.61
CA ALA A 656 17.33 -8.96 13.10
C ALA A 656 17.30 -7.66 13.92
N ALA A 657 18.43 -7.28 14.52
CA ALA A 657 18.58 -6.03 15.25
C ALA A 657 19.10 -4.92 14.33
N LEU A 658 18.27 -3.91 14.11
CA LEU A 658 18.53 -2.78 13.24
C LEU A 658 18.63 -1.50 14.04
N GLU A 659 19.66 -0.71 13.77
CA GLU A 659 19.76 0.66 14.26
C GLU A 659 19.21 1.60 13.19
N GLY A 660 18.37 2.55 13.59
CA GLY A 660 17.75 3.49 12.65
C GLY A 660 17.59 4.88 13.22
N HIS A 661 17.79 5.88 12.37
CA HIS A 661 17.44 7.28 12.62
C HIS A 661 16.12 7.59 11.91
N ILE A 662 15.12 8.09 12.63
CA ILE A 662 13.79 8.38 12.06
C ILE A 662 13.90 9.60 11.12
N ILE A 663 13.68 9.37 9.83
CA ILE A 663 13.72 10.41 8.79
C ILE A 663 12.33 10.92 8.41
N ARG A 664 11.30 10.09 8.57
CA ARG A 664 9.91 10.42 8.32
C ARG A 664 8.98 9.64 9.24
N SER A 665 7.88 10.26 9.61
CA SER A 665 6.75 9.60 10.24
C SER A 665 5.49 10.19 9.63
N SER A 666 4.59 9.32 9.16
CA SER A 666 3.30 9.69 8.61
C SER A 666 2.20 9.10 9.50
N ASP A 667 1.20 9.91 9.82
CA ASP A 667 0.01 9.48 10.58
C ASP A 667 -1.10 9.05 9.62
N ASP A 668 -1.59 7.83 9.78
CA ASP A 668 -2.73 7.26 9.09
C ASP A 668 -3.79 6.83 10.11
N GLU A 669 -4.65 7.78 10.52
CA GLU A 669 -5.74 7.57 11.47
C GLU A 669 -5.32 6.86 12.79
N GLY A 670 -4.14 7.19 13.32
CA GLY A 670 -3.59 6.60 14.55
C GLY A 670 -2.63 5.43 14.34
N MET A 671 -2.41 5.01 13.08
CA MET A 671 -1.31 4.12 12.69
C MET A 671 -0.18 4.95 12.08
N TYR A 672 1.00 4.89 12.69
CA TYR A 672 2.17 5.64 12.24
C TYR A 672 3.06 4.78 11.34
N ILE A 673 3.28 5.25 10.11
CA ILE A 673 4.27 4.69 9.17
C ILE A 673 5.59 5.44 9.37
N VAL A 674 6.56 4.77 9.97
CA VAL A 674 7.83 5.37 10.39
C VAL A 674 8.95 4.86 9.51
N GLY A 675 9.55 5.76 8.72
CA GLY A 675 10.70 5.47 7.88
C GLY A 675 12.01 5.83 8.59
N CYS A 676 12.94 4.88 8.62
CA CYS A 676 14.22 4.99 9.30
C CYS A 676 15.39 4.80 8.33
N GLN A 677 16.47 5.53 8.59
CA GLN A 677 17.75 5.39 7.90
C GLN A 677 18.77 4.70 8.81
N MET A 678 19.42 3.66 8.31
CA MET A 678 20.49 2.97 9.06
C MET A 678 21.78 3.81 9.06
N PRO A 679 22.61 3.73 10.11
CA PRO A 679 23.87 4.48 10.20
C PRO A 679 24.92 4.02 9.17
N GLU A 680 24.93 2.73 8.81
CA GLU A 680 25.82 2.15 7.80
C GLU A 680 25.02 1.23 6.86
N ASP A 681 25.53 1.00 5.65
CA ASP A 681 24.90 0.06 4.72
C ASP A 681 25.17 -1.38 5.14
N ASN A 682 24.11 -2.16 5.29
CA ASN A 682 24.14 -3.57 5.62
C ASN A 682 24.14 -4.44 4.36
N MET A 683 25.31 -4.92 3.95
CA MET A 683 25.47 -5.72 2.73
C MET A 683 24.78 -7.08 2.81
N ALA A 684 24.60 -7.67 4.00
CA ALA A 684 23.87 -8.93 4.13
C ALA A 684 22.37 -8.75 3.85
N ILE A 685 21.79 -7.64 4.33
CA ILE A 685 20.39 -7.27 4.03
C ILE A 685 20.23 -6.91 2.56
N LYS A 686 21.23 -6.25 1.94
CA LYS A 686 21.24 -5.98 0.50
C LYS A 686 21.03 -7.27 -0.31
N ASP A 687 21.86 -8.28 -0.06
CA ASP A 687 21.85 -9.51 -0.84
C ASP A 687 20.57 -10.32 -0.60
N TYR A 688 19.99 -10.25 0.60
CA TYR A 688 18.68 -10.82 0.93
C TYR A 688 17.53 -10.13 0.18
N VAL A 689 17.52 -8.80 0.17
CA VAL A 689 16.51 -8.02 -0.57
C VAL A 689 16.61 -8.27 -2.07
N ASP A 690 17.83 -8.33 -2.61
CA ASP A 690 18.06 -8.65 -4.03
C ASP A 690 17.49 -10.05 -4.37
N GLN A 691 17.67 -11.05 -3.50
CA GLN A 691 17.08 -12.39 -3.70
C GLN A 691 15.55 -12.41 -3.64
N LEU A 692 14.92 -11.61 -2.77
CA LEU A 692 13.46 -11.52 -2.67
C LEU A 692 12.82 -10.87 -3.89
N LEU A 693 13.53 -9.92 -4.52
CA LEU A 693 13.02 -9.14 -5.63
C LEU A 693 13.29 -9.77 -7.02
N GLY A 694 14.22 -10.73 -7.10
CA GLY A 694 14.52 -11.51 -8.31
C GLY A 694 15.77 -11.05 -9.03
#